data_AF-A0A6P4CM83-F1
#
_entry.id   AF-A0A6P4CM83-F1
#
_cell.length_a   1.000
_cell.length_b   1.000
_cell.length_c   1.000
_cell.angle_alpha   90.00
_cell.angle_beta   90.00
_cell.angle_gamma   90.00
#
_symmetry.space_group_name_H-M   'P 1'
#
loop_
_entity.id
_entity.type
_entity.pdbx_description
1 polymer ?
#
loop_
_entity_poly.entity_id
_entity_poly.type
_entity_poly.pdbx_seq_one_letter_code
_entity_poly.pdbx_strand_id
1 'polypeptide(L)'
;MSSHGHGASSAAPVAEHFLSFGRRSEKLSLSTLQSKMKCDPESYLSELDDLQGQFNSSLEVFEQKAAMNFAPITGIGSDPTVGKYLGDRAMLLAHVTPLYPEHLANFPAKLATLIRCAARHLPSGLRCRLAQALILLVNRKILDIGETLSLFMELQTLGDRTLKKLAFDHVIHSIKRMNQKHKNEAKNRALQNVLFSMLQEEDEVRAKTALVTLCELHRKKYWFDERTANAICTACFHPASRIMRAALLLLLDYEKIENDSDSDESDIEDETKESPQVILSKETIYKAHHQGTAASKKKKKAKLERVMRRMKRKQRLSTERNNNSYYSPLNHLNDAQGFAEKLLSCCRKCNEIFKVKMMMLKLIARTVGVHRLILSDFYPFLQKYIQPRQLDIANLFAAVVQACHDKVPPNDVQPLFKQIVTEFIHGRARPEAITVGLTAVREICMRMPLLMNEDLLRDLALYKKYREKAVSVAARSLIGLFRELNPSLLVKKDRGWHIEVSEQEDDDDVHTSGDDESVGTNRRKNYSAKKRKFADFQVPNSDQLSLKRVDSAVFEVHVKRRRSKEERSALAKAGREDRGKYLPRKAANQKKTGGLSNRQKECKKKMPVVAKKEKIAKSHLEKKKKNQRAGKQFRGRKA
;
A
#
# COMPACT_ATOMS: atom_id res chain seq x y z
N MET A 1 61.76 71.41 -20.93
CA MET A 1 60.46 71.27 -20.25
C MET A 1 60.52 70.04 -19.35
N SER A 2 60.29 70.22 -18.05
CA SER A 2 59.97 69.26 -16.96
C SER A 2 60.18 67.76 -17.20
N SER A 3 60.84 66.97 -16.36
CA SER A 3 60.66 66.87 -14.89
C SER A 3 61.67 65.88 -14.28
N HIS A 4 61.91 66.03 -12.97
CA HIS A 4 62.93 65.38 -12.14
C HIS A 4 62.63 63.93 -11.72
N GLY A 5 63.70 63.20 -11.34
CA GLY A 5 63.62 62.05 -10.41
C GLY A 5 64.94 61.28 -10.22
N HIS A 6 65.72 61.62 -9.19
CA HIS A 6 66.79 60.79 -8.57
C HIS A 6 66.25 59.42 -8.09
N GLY A 7 66.99 58.34 -7.83
CA GLY A 7 68.42 58.02 -7.72
C GLY A 7 68.59 56.73 -6.86
N ALA A 8 69.70 56.01 -7.09
CA ALA A 8 70.40 55.05 -6.20
C ALA A 8 69.82 53.64 -5.85
N SER A 9 70.46 52.61 -6.47
CA SER A 9 71.17 51.45 -5.87
C SER A 9 70.66 50.77 -4.57
N SER A 10 70.43 49.44 -4.63
CA SER A 10 71.01 48.44 -3.68
C SER A 10 70.47 46.99 -3.86
N ALA A 11 71.40 46.03 -3.91
CA ALA A 11 71.34 44.62 -3.46
C ALA A 11 70.52 43.55 -4.21
N ALA A 12 71.20 42.49 -4.69
CA ALA A 12 71.18 41.15 -4.04
C ALA A 12 72.14 40.14 -4.72
N PRO A 13 72.72 39.16 -3.99
CA PRO A 13 73.78 38.27 -4.44
C PRO A 13 73.36 36.80 -4.67
N VAL A 14 74.20 36.12 -5.47
CA VAL A 14 74.77 34.75 -5.35
C VAL A 14 73.89 33.60 -4.82
N ALA A 15 73.78 32.57 -5.67
CA ALA A 15 73.28 31.26 -5.38
C ALA A 15 74.32 30.38 -4.65
N GLU A 16 73.92 29.75 -3.54
CA GLU A 16 74.54 28.51 -3.04
C GLU A 16 73.45 27.58 -2.47
N HIS A 17 73.36 26.41 -3.10
CA HIS A 17 73.48 25.08 -2.50
C HIS A 17 72.84 24.72 -1.15
N PHE A 18 72.14 23.57 -1.18
CA PHE A 18 71.75 22.71 -0.06
C PHE A 18 70.83 23.33 0.99
N LEU A 19 69.57 22.85 1.01
CA LEU A 19 68.81 22.44 2.21
C LEU A 19 67.32 22.26 1.86
N SER A 20 66.93 21.04 1.48
CA SER A 20 65.59 20.53 1.77
C SER A 20 65.59 19.01 2.00
N PHE A 21 66.68 18.49 2.57
CA PHE A 21 66.64 17.22 3.29
C PHE A 21 65.95 17.48 4.63
N GLY A 22 64.75 16.91 4.82
CA GLY A 22 64.09 16.85 6.12
C GLY A 22 62.90 17.79 6.30
N ARG A 23 61.81 17.58 5.55
CA ARG A 23 60.49 17.74 6.20
C ARG A 23 60.27 16.51 7.07
N ARG A 24 60.71 16.64 8.32
CA ARG A 24 60.31 15.74 9.41
C ARG A 24 58.81 15.49 9.30
N SER A 25 58.46 14.20 9.37
CA SER A 25 57.12 13.66 9.55
C SER A 25 56.38 14.41 10.67
N GLU A 26 55.78 15.57 10.35
CA GLU A 26 54.58 16.00 11.04
C GLU A 26 53.62 14.84 10.90
N LYS A 27 53.17 14.27 12.02
CA LYS A 27 52.10 13.27 12.05
C LYS A 27 50.83 13.96 11.56
N LEU A 28 50.76 14.22 10.26
CA LEU A 28 49.63 14.80 9.57
C LEU A 28 48.46 13.86 9.83
N SER A 29 47.32 14.46 10.19
CA SER A 29 46.10 13.66 10.30
C SER A 29 45.87 12.93 8.97
N LEU A 30 45.38 11.68 9.02
CA LEU A 30 45.15 10.87 7.81
C LEU A 30 44.27 11.60 6.79
N SER A 31 43.34 12.44 7.25
CA SER A 31 42.49 13.29 6.40
C SER A 31 43.29 14.40 5.69
N THR A 32 44.23 15.04 6.37
CA THR A 32 45.10 16.06 5.78
C THR A 32 46.06 15.43 4.77
N LEU A 33 46.62 14.25 5.09
CA LEU A 33 47.47 13.50 4.18
C LEU A 33 46.69 13.09 2.93
N GLN A 34 45.46 12.57 3.09
CA GLN A 34 44.58 12.25 1.97
C GLN A 34 44.37 13.43 1.02
N SER A 35 44.15 14.64 1.57
CA SER A 35 43.94 15.83 0.75
C SER A 35 45.21 16.20 -0.02
N LYS A 36 46.38 16.11 0.61
CA LYS A 36 47.66 16.44 -0.02
C LYS A 36 48.02 15.44 -1.12
N MET A 37 47.85 14.14 -0.86
CA MET A 37 48.05 13.08 -1.86
C MET A 37 47.11 13.18 -3.06
N LYS A 38 45.93 13.79 -2.89
CA LYS A 38 45.00 14.09 -4.00
C LYS A 38 45.42 15.29 -4.84
N CYS A 39 46.09 16.27 -4.23
CA CYS A 39 46.53 17.47 -4.92
C CYS A 39 47.82 17.26 -5.70
N ASP A 40 48.74 16.44 -5.17
CA ASP A 40 50.04 16.21 -5.78
C ASP A 40 50.45 14.74 -5.66
N PRO A 41 50.04 13.86 -6.59
CA PRO A 41 50.26 12.43 -6.44
C PRO A 41 51.74 12.01 -6.50
N GLU A 42 52.56 12.61 -7.36
CA GLU A 42 53.94 12.14 -7.58
C GLU A 42 54.86 12.40 -6.38
N SER A 43 54.65 13.52 -5.67
CA SER A 43 55.49 13.90 -4.52
C SER A 43 55.29 13.03 -3.28
N TYR A 44 54.19 12.27 -3.19
CA TYR A 44 53.83 11.47 -2.01
C TYR A 44 53.98 9.95 -2.20
N LEU A 45 54.79 9.51 -3.18
CA LEU A 45 55.03 8.08 -3.44
C LEU A 45 55.73 7.38 -2.27
N SER A 46 56.71 8.04 -1.62
CA SER A 46 57.40 7.46 -0.46
C SER A 46 56.44 7.22 0.71
N GLU A 47 55.54 8.18 0.98
CA GLU A 47 54.53 8.05 2.03
C GLU A 47 53.48 7.00 1.68
N LEU A 48 53.17 6.81 0.39
CA LEU A 48 52.29 5.74 -0.07
C LEU A 48 52.90 4.36 0.22
N ASP A 49 54.18 4.16 -0.10
CA ASP A 49 54.89 2.91 0.15
C ASP A 49 54.95 2.59 1.65
N ASP A 50 55.23 3.60 2.49
CA ASP A 50 55.19 3.46 3.95
C ASP A 50 53.79 3.05 4.45
N LEU A 51 52.74 3.69 3.93
CA LEU A 51 51.35 3.37 4.28
C LEU A 51 50.97 1.95 3.85
N GLN A 52 51.40 1.52 2.66
CA GLN A 52 51.16 0.18 2.13
C GLN A 52 51.92 -0.88 2.92
N GLY A 53 53.19 -0.62 3.28
CA GLY A 53 53.99 -1.46 4.16
C GLY A 53 53.33 -1.63 5.52
N GLN A 54 52.96 -0.52 6.16
CA GLN A 54 52.25 -0.54 7.45
C GLN A 54 50.90 -1.26 7.40
N PHE A 55 50.16 -1.14 6.29
CA PHE A 55 48.93 -1.88 6.06
C PHE A 55 49.20 -3.38 5.95
N ASN A 56 50.18 -3.81 5.15
CA ASN A 56 50.55 -5.22 4.98
C ASN A 56 50.99 -5.84 6.32
N SER A 57 51.87 -5.18 7.09
CA SER A 57 52.30 -5.69 8.40
C SER A 57 51.13 -5.82 9.38
N SER A 58 50.19 -4.85 9.35
CA SER A 58 49.00 -4.92 10.19
C SER A 58 48.08 -6.07 9.74
N LEU A 59 47.94 -6.28 8.43
CA LEU A 59 47.12 -7.32 7.83
C LEU A 59 47.63 -8.72 8.20
N GLU A 60 48.94 -8.97 8.10
CA GLU A 60 49.57 -10.25 8.50
C GLU A 60 49.25 -10.62 9.95
N VAL A 61 49.28 -9.65 10.87
CA VAL A 61 48.92 -9.88 12.29
C VAL A 61 47.48 -10.37 12.43
N PHE A 62 46.54 -9.82 11.67
CA PHE A 62 45.14 -10.25 11.72
C PHE A 62 44.91 -11.58 10.99
N GLU A 63 45.64 -11.87 9.92
CA GLU A 63 45.58 -13.15 9.22
C GLU A 63 46.15 -14.29 10.07
N GLN A 64 47.29 -14.10 10.72
CA GLN A 64 47.88 -15.07 11.64
C GLN A 64 46.93 -15.35 12.82
N LYS A 65 46.30 -14.31 13.38
CA LYS A 65 45.28 -14.46 14.42
C LYS A 65 44.07 -15.28 13.95
N ALA A 66 43.63 -15.07 12.71
CA ALA A 66 42.53 -15.84 12.13
C ALA A 66 42.93 -17.30 11.86
N ALA A 67 44.17 -17.54 11.40
CA ALA A 67 44.69 -18.89 11.11
C ALA A 67 44.85 -19.75 12.36
N MET A 68 45.17 -19.14 13.51
CA MET A 68 45.35 -19.87 14.77
C MET A 68 44.05 -20.17 15.53
N ASN A 69 42.87 -19.81 14.99
CA ASN A 69 41.55 -20.04 15.62
C ASN A 69 41.48 -19.62 17.11
N PHE A 70 42.31 -18.67 17.56
CA PHE A 70 42.27 -18.21 18.94
C PHE A 70 40.95 -17.45 19.16
N ALA A 71 40.02 -18.07 19.90
CA ALA A 71 39.02 -17.33 20.64
C ALA A 71 39.74 -16.30 21.53
N PRO A 72 39.12 -15.15 21.88
CA PRO A 72 39.80 -14.09 22.61
C PRO A 72 40.02 -14.50 24.06
N ILE A 73 41.00 -15.38 24.30
CA ILE A 73 41.61 -15.59 25.60
C ILE A 73 42.63 -14.45 25.73
N THR A 74 42.16 -13.39 26.37
CA THR A 74 42.91 -12.40 27.16
C THR A 74 44.43 -12.36 26.93
N GLY A 75 44.94 -11.26 26.37
CA GLY A 75 46.32 -10.87 26.65
C GLY A 75 46.97 -9.91 25.66
N ILE A 76 46.98 -10.23 24.37
CA ILE A 76 47.91 -9.55 23.43
C ILE A 76 47.20 -9.07 22.14
N GLY A 77 45.98 -9.55 21.88
CA GLY A 77 45.26 -9.31 20.62
C GLY A 77 44.10 -8.31 20.67
N SER A 78 43.77 -7.78 21.85
CA SER A 78 42.53 -7.06 22.13
C SER A 78 42.69 -5.53 22.21
N ASP A 79 43.77 -4.95 21.66
CA ASP A 79 43.86 -3.49 21.61
C ASP A 79 42.98 -2.97 20.45
N PRO A 80 41.83 -2.31 20.74
CA PRO A 80 40.95 -1.76 19.71
C PRO A 80 41.65 -0.69 18.86
N THR A 81 42.78 -0.14 19.32
CA THR A 81 43.54 0.86 18.56
C THR A 81 44.16 0.27 17.30
N VAL A 82 44.76 -0.92 17.35
CA VAL A 82 45.39 -1.59 16.19
C VAL A 82 44.36 -1.86 15.10
N GLY A 83 43.16 -2.32 15.49
CA GLY A 83 42.04 -2.49 14.56
C GLY A 83 41.58 -1.15 13.97
N LYS A 84 41.50 -0.08 14.79
CA LYS A 84 41.16 1.26 14.31
C LYS A 84 42.17 1.76 13.27
N TYR A 85 43.47 1.62 13.52
CA TYR A 85 44.53 2.00 12.58
C TYR A 85 44.46 1.23 11.27
N LEU A 86 44.27 -0.08 11.30
CA LEU A 86 44.09 -0.89 10.09
C LEU A 86 42.88 -0.40 9.28
N GLY A 87 41.75 -0.15 9.94
CA GLY A 87 40.54 0.36 9.29
C GLY A 87 40.72 1.76 8.68
N ASP A 88 41.38 2.68 9.38
CA ASP A 88 41.63 4.03 8.88
C ASP A 88 42.62 4.02 7.69
N ARG A 89 43.67 3.19 7.75
CA ARG A 89 44.60 2.97 6.63
C ARG A 89 43.92 2.33 5.43
N ALA A 90 43.09 1.31 5.64
CA ALA A 90 42.33 0.68 4.55
C ALA A 90 41.41 1.69 3.84
N MET A 91 40.74 2.56 4.60
CA MET A 91 39.90 3.62 4.04
C MET A 91 40.73 4.66 3.26
N LEU A 92 41.88 5.08 3.80
CA LEU A 92 42.79 6.00 3.12
C LEU A 92 43.29 5.41 1.80
N LEU A 93 43.81 4.18 1.84
CA LEU A 93 44.30 3.44 0.67
C LEU A 93 43.20 3.29 -0.38
N ALA A 94 41.98 2.94 0.03
CA ALA A 94 40.83 2.87 -0.88
C ALA A 94 40.50 4.24 -1.51
N HIS A 95 40.70 5.35 -0.79
CA HIS A 95 40.52 6.70 -1.32
C HIS A 95 41.59 7.11 -2.33
N VAL A 96 42.83 6.64 -2.18
CA VAL A 96 43.95 6.99 -3.08
C VAL A 96 44.16 5.97 -4.20
N THR A 97 43.57 4.77 -4.15
CA THR A 97 43.75 3.72 -5.19
C THR A 97 43.56 4.21 -6.63
N PRO A 98 42.55 5.05 -6.98
CA PRO A 98 42.40 5.53 -8.36
C PRO A 98 43.53 6.45 -8.84
N LEU A 99 44.28 7.06 -7.92
CA LEU A 99 45.38 7.97 -8.23
C LEU A 99 46.69 7.21 -8.47
N TYR A 100 46.81 6.00 -7.91
CA TYR A 100 48.02 5.16 -7.99
C TYR A 100 47.67 3.74 -8.46
N PRO A 101 47.19 3.56 -9.70
CA PRO A 101 46.71 2.27 -10.19
C PRO A 101 47.81 1.20 -10.22
N GLU A 102 49.05 1.57 -10.53
CA GLU A 102 50.17 0.62 -10.63
C GLU A 102 50.65 0.14 -9.25
N HIS A 103 50.90 1.06 -8.32
CA HIS A 103 51.40 0.73 -6.97
C HIS A 103 50.37 -0.03 -6.12
N LEU A 104 49.07 0.27 -6.28
CA LEU A 104 47.98 -0.31 -5.49
C LEU A 104 47.17 -1.40 -6.21
N ALA A 105 47.68 -1.98 -7.31
CA ALA A 105 46.97 -3.01 -8.08
C ALA A 105 46.54 -4.22 -7.20
N ASN A 106 47.41 -4.65 -6.27
CA ASN A 106 47.16 -5.82 -5.41
C ASN A 106 46.34 -5.51 -4.16
N PHE A 107 46.15 -4.24 -3.80
CA PHE A 107 45.48 -3.84 -2.56
C PHE A 107 44.00 -4.29 -2.50
N PRO A 108 43.17 -4.09 -3.54
CA PRO A 108 41.78 -4.54 -3.54
C PRO A 108 41.63 -6.06 -3.29
N ALA A 109 42.49 -6.87 -3.90
CA ALA A 109 42.47 -8.32 -3.74
C ALA A 109 42.87 -8.74 -2.31
N LYS A 110 43.91 -8.11 -1.73
CA LYS A 110 44.32 -8.31 -0.33
C LYS A 110 43.22 -7.93 0.66
N LEU A 111 42.52 -6.82 0.41
CA LEU A 111 41.39 -6.40 1.25
C LEU A 111 40.24 -7.41 1.19
N ALA A 112 39.87 -7.87 -0.01
CA ALA A 112 38.79 -8.84 -0.18
C ALA A 112 39.10 -10.20 0.45
N THR A 113 40.35 -10.68 0.32
CA THR A 113 40.82 -11.94 0.93
C THR A 113 40.86 -11.86 2.45
N LEU A 114 41.35 -10.75 3.02
CA LEU A 114 41.31 -10.52 4.46
C LEU A 114 39.88 -10.62 5.01
N ILE A 115 38.91 -9.95 4.37
CA ILE A 115 37.52 -10.01 4.80
C ILE A 115 36.99 -11.44 4.67
N ARG A 116 37.26 -12.14 3.56
CA ARG A 116 36.79 -13.51 3.35
C ARG A 116 37.30 -14.49 4.41
N CYS A 117 38.58 -14.39 4.79
CA CYS A 117 39.20 -15.32 5.74
C CYS A 117 38.94 -14.92 7.20
N ALA A 118 38.94 -13.63 7.53
CA ALA A 118 38.96 -13.15 8.91
C ALA A 118 37.63 -12.53 9.40
N ALA A 119 36.61 -12.35 8.57
CA ALA A 119 35.39 -11.61 8.95
C ALA A 119 34.62 -12.17 10.16
N ARG A 120 34.83 -13.42 10.58
CA ARG A 120 34.24 -13.98 11.80
C ARG A 120 34.99 -13.58 13.08
N HIS A 121 36.29 -13.35 12.97
CA HIS A 121 37.19 -13.06 14.09
C HIS A 121 37.47 -11.56 14.27
N LEU A 122 37.15 -10.75 13.26
CA LEU A 122 37.35 -9.30 13.31
C LEU A 122 36.29 -8.59 14.19
N PRO A 123 36.68 -7.56 14.96
CA PRO A 123 35.74 -6.70 15.69
C PRO A 123 34.69 -6.06 14.78
N SER A 124 33.47 -5.84 15.27
CA SER A 124 32.36 -5.19 14.54
C SER A 124 32.76 -3.89 13.84
N GLY A 125 33.36 -2.96 14.58
CA GLY A 125 33.76 -1.65 14.03
C GLY A 125 34.77 -1.77 12.89
N LEU A 126 35.72 -2.72 12.99
CA LEU A 126 36.70 -2.97 11.94
C LEU A 126 36.05 -3.60 10.70
N ARG A 127 35.16 -4.59 10.88
CA ARG A 127 34.42 -5.21 9.76
C ARG A 127 33.63 -4.18 8.96
N CYS A 128 32.95 -3.27 9.64
CA CYS A 128 32.22 -2.18 8.98
C CYS A 128 33.14 -1.25 8.18
N ARG A 129 34.29 -0.85 8.74
CA ARG A 129 35.25 0.00 8.03
C ARG A 129 35.88 -0.69 6.81
N LEU A 130 36.29 -1.96 6.95
CA LEU A 130 36.85 -2.72 5.83
C LEU A 130 35.81 -2.94 4.73
N ALA A 131 34.56 -3.24 5.11
CA ALA A 131 33.45 -3.33 4.16
C ALA A 131 33.20 -1.98 3.46
N GLN A 132 33.24 -0.85 4.18
CA GLN A 132 33.12 0.50 3.58
C GLN A 132 34.26 0.79 2.58
N ALA A 133 35.49 0.42 2.91
CA ALA A 133 36.64 0.56 2.03
C ALA A 133 36.44 -0.26 0.75
N LEU A 134 35.99 -1.52 0.88
CA LEU A 134 35.70 -2.38 -0.26
C LEU A 134 34.54 -1.83 -1.12
N ILE A 135 33.47 -1.36 -0.49
CA ILE A 135 32.33 -0.71 -1.17
C ILE A 135 32.81 0.50 -1.99
N LEU A 136 33.72 1.31 -1.45
CA LEU A 136 34.27 2.46 -2.16
C LEU A 136 35.03 2.04 -3.43
N LEU A 137 35.81 0.97 -3.37
CA LEU A 137 36.53 0.41 -4.52
C LEU A 137 35.58 -0.11 -5.60
N VAL A 138 34.51 -0.80 -5.20
CA VAL A 138 33.45 -1.27 -6.12
C VAL A 138 32.72 -0.08 -6.75
N ASN A 139 32.39 0.95 -5.96
CA ASN A 139 31.72 2.17 -6.45
C ASN A 139 32.54 2.92 -7.51
N ARG A 140 33.88 2.82 -7.42
CA ARG A 140 34.83 3.42 -8.36
C ARG A 140 35.14 2.53 -9.56
N LYS A 141 34.49 1.37 -9.68
CA LYS A 141 34.67 0.37 -10.76
C LYS A 141 36.08 -0.23 -10.82
N ILE A 142 36.82 -0.23 -9.71
CA ILE A 142 38.11 -0.93 -9.60
C ILE A 142 37.86 -2.43 -9.42
N LEU A 143 36.82 -2.79 -8.67
CA LEU A 143 36.34 -4.16 -8.49
C LEU A 143 34.97 -4.34 -9.13
N ASP A 144 34.73 -5.50 -9.75
CA ASP A 144 33.41 -5.87 -10.26
C ASP A 144 32.54 -6.48 -9.15
N ILE A 145 31.24 -6.21 -9.23
CA ILE A 145 30.27 -6.78 -8.29
C ILE A 145 30.18 -8.30 -8.43
N GLY A 146 30.48 -8.87 -9.60
CA GLY A 146 30.48 -10.32 -9.83
C GLY A 146 31.43 -11.07 -8.89
N GLU A 147 32.60 -10.51 -8.62
CA GLU A 147 33.63 -11.12 -7.77
C GLU A 147 33.39 -10.89 -6.27
N THR A 148 32.64 -9.83 -5.93
CA THR A 148 32.43 -9.39 -4.54
C THR A 148 31.05 -9.74 -3.99
N LEU A 149 30.09 -10.13 -4.83
CA LEU A 149 28.73 -10.45 -4.40
C LEU A 149 28.71 -11.56 -3.34
N SER A 150 29.42 -12.66 -3.56
CA SER A 150 29.48 -13.78 -2.61
C SER A 150 29.95 -13.30 -1.23
N LEU A 151 31.00 -12.48 -1.20
CA LEU A 151 31.53 -11.89 0.02
C LEU A 151 30.51 -10.99 0.72
N PHE A 152 29.82 -10.10 0.00
CA PHE A 152 28.79 -9.25 0.61
C PHE A 152 27.57 -10.02 1.09
N MET A 153 27.24 -11.15 0.46
CA MET A 153 26.20 -12.05 0.94
C MET A 153 26.63 -12.81 2.21
N GLU A 154 27.89 -13.26 2.28
CA GLU A 154 28.46 -13.84 3.51
C GLU A 154 28.47 -12.82 4.66
N LEU A 155 28.84 -11.56 4.39
CA LEU A 155 28.85 -10.49 5.41
C LEU A 155 27.45 -10.25 6.02
N GLN A 156 26.37 -10.49 5.27
CA GLN A 156 24.99 -10.36 5.78
C GLN A 156 24.62 -11.47 6.77
N THR A 157 25.35 -12.58 6.81
CA THR A 157 25.08 -13.67 7.76
C THR A 157 25.63 -13.35 9.14
N LEU A 158 26.68 -12.52 9.22
CA LEU A 158 27.36 -12.16 10.46
C LEU A 158 26.46 -11.33 11.37
N GLY A 159 26.39 -11.64 12.67
CA GLY A 159 25.42 -11.10 13.64
C GLY A 159 25.39 -9.57 13.89
N ASP A 160 26.17 -8.76 13.18
CA ASP A 160 26.20 -7.31 13.34
C ASP A 160 25.14 -6.60 12.49
N ARG A 161 24.16 -5.96 13.14
CA ARG A 161 23.06 -5.26 12.45
C ARG A 161 23.54 -4.15 11.51
N THR A 162 24.61 -3.44 11.86
CA THR A 162 25.12 -2.32 11.06
C THR A 162 25.77 -2.83 9.77
N LEU A 163 26.61 -3.85 9.90
CA LEU A 163 27.26 -4.53 8.77
C LEU A 163 26.24 -5.20 7.84
N LYS A 164 25.23 -5.89 8.40
CA LYS A 164 24.15 -6.50 7.62
C LYS A 164 23.44 -5.48 6.75
N LYS A 165 23.05 -4.35 7.34
CA LYS A 165 22.38 -3.26 6.61
C LYS A 165 23.29 -2.68 5.54
N LEU A 166 24.56 -2.38 5.88
CA LEU A 166 25.54 -1.83 4.95
C LEU A 166 25.76 -2.74 3.73
N ALA A 167 25.98 -4.04 3.96
CA ALA A 167 26.21 -5.02 2.91
C ALA A 167 24.96 -5.24 2.06
N PHE A 168 23.80 -5.36 2.69
CA PHE A 168 22.50 -5.47 2.01
C PHE A 168 22.24 -4.25 1.11
N ASP A 169 22.33 -3.03 1.67
CA ASP A 169 22.11 -1.79 0.92
C ASP A 169 23.12 -1.68 -0.24
N HIS A 170 24.38 -2.05 -0.02
CA HIS A 170 25.37 -2.04 -1.10
C HIS A 170 25.00 -2.97 -2.26
N VAL A 171 24.60 -4.22 -1.98
CA VAL A 171 24.21 -5.18 -3.02
C VAL A 171 23.06 -4.61 -3.86
N ILE A 172 22.01 -4.09 -3.20
CA ILE A 172 20.85 -3.50 -3.87
C ILE A 172 21.25 -2.28 -4.72
N HIS A 173 22.04 -1.35 -4.17
CA HIS A 173 22.45 -0.13 -4.89
C HIS A 173 23.46 -0.39 -6.00
N SER A 174 24.32 -1.40 -5.85
CA SER A 174 25.27 -1.80 -6.89
C SER A 174 24.55 -2.44 -8.07
N ILE A 175 23.55 -3.29 -7.82
CA ILE A 175 22.70 -3.84 -8.88
C ILE A 175 21.85 -2.75 -9.54
N LYS A 176 21.28 -1.82 -8.75
CA LYS A 176 20.58 -0.62 -9.28
C LYS A 176 21.49 0.14 -10.24
N ARG A 177 22.69 0.53 -9.79
CA ARG A 177 23.65 1.30 -10.61
C ARG A 177 24.13 0.56 -11.84
N MET A 178 24.33 -0.75 -11.76
CA MET A 178 24.70 -1.57 -12.92
C MET A 178 23.60 -1.54 -13.99
N ASN A 179 22.32 -1.52 -13.58
CA ASN A 179 21.16 -1.53 -14.47
C ASN A 179 20.57 -0.12 -14.75
N GLN A 180 21.23 0.97 -14.32
CA GLN A 180 20.70 2.33 -14.51
C GLN A 180 20.61 2.76 -15.97
N LYS A 181 21.58 2.39 -16.81
CA LYS A 181 21.63 2.78 -18.23
C LYS A 181 20.94 1.75 -19.13
N HIS A 182 21.27 0.48 -18.94
CA HIS A 182 20.71 -0.65 -19.68
C HIS A 182 20.76 -1.90 -18.78
N LYS A 183 19.81 -2.83 -18.98
CA LYS A 183 19.78 -4.11 -18.26
C LYS A 183 20.90 -5.02 -18.76
N ASN A 184 21.96 -5.19 -17.99
CA ASN A 184 23.09 -6.02 -18.40
C ASN A 184 22.81 -7.51 -18.10
N GLU A 185 22.08 -8.18 -18.99
CA GLU A 185 21.54 -9.53 -18.75
C GLU A 185 22.62 -10.57 -18.45
N ALA A 186 23.76 -10.54 -19.13
CA ALA A 186 24.85 -11.49 -18.88
C ALA A 186 25.39 -11.38 -17.44
N LYS A 187 25.63 -10.17 -16.96
CA LYS A 187 26.06 -9.92 -15.57
C LYS A 187 24.96 -10.25 -14.57
N ASN A 188 23.72 -9.86 -14.85
CA ASN A 188 22.57 -10.20 -14.01
C ASN A 188 22.42 -11.72 -13.87
N ARG A 189 22.57 -12.48 -14.96
CA ARG A 189 22.49 -13.94 -14.96
C ARG A 189 23.57 -14.58 -14.09
N ALA A 190 24.78 -14.07 -14.13
CA ALA A 190 25.87 -14.51 -13.26
C ALA A 190 25.58 -14.24 -11.78
N LEU A 191 25.13 -13.02 -11.44
CA LEU A 191 24.78 -12.65 -10.06
C LEU A 191 23.58 -13.44 -9.53
N GLN A 192 22.57 -13.66 -10.37
CA GLN A 192 21.41 -14.50 -10.05
C GLN A 192 21.82 -15.93 -9.73
N ASN A 193 22.74 -16.52 -10.50
CA ASN A 193 23.23 -17.89 -10.23
C ASN A 193 23.83 -18.02 -8.83
N VAL A 194 24.59 -17.01 -8.38
CA VAL A 194 25.17 -16.97 -7.03
C VAL A 194 24.08 -16.91 -5.95
N LEU A 195 23.06 -16.07 -6.13
CA LEU A 195 21.95 -16.00 -5.16
C LEU A 195 21.07 -17.26 -5.19
N PHE A 196 20.88 -17.87 -6.36
CA PHE A 196 20.10 -19.10 -6.49
C PHE A 196 20.82 -20.29 -5.87
N SER A 197 22.13 -20.41 -6.04
CA SER A 197 22.90 -21.46 -5.35
C SER A 197 22.82 -21.29 -3.84
N MET A 198 22.97 -20.05 -3.35
CA MET A 198 22.90 -19.74 -1.92
C MET A 198 21.50 -19.98 -1.32
N LEU A 199 20.44 -19.81 -2.11
CA LEU A 199 19.06 -20.08 -1.69
C LEU A 199 18.76 -21.58 -1.53
N GLN A 200 19.49 -22.45 -2.24
CA GLN A 200 19.34 -23.90 -2.14
C GLN A 200 20.22 -24.53 -1.04
N GLU A 201 21.10 -23.74 -0.40
CA GLU A 201 21.94 -24.23 0.69
C GLU A 201 21.10 -24.57 1.94
N GLU A 202 21.51 -25.61 2.66
CA GLU A 202 20.82 -26.04 3.90
C GLU A 202 20.97 -25.05 5.05
N ASP A 203 21.96 -24.15 4.99
CA ASP A 203 22.20 -23.13 6.01
C ASP A 203 21.05 -22.11 6.06
N GLU A 204 20.26 -22.19 7.13
CA GLU A 204 19.08 -21.36 7.33
C GLU A 204 19.36 -19.86 7.22
N VAL A 205 20.51 -19.39 7.71
CA VAL A 205 20.82 -17.97 7.75
C VAL A 205 21.17 -17.48 6.35
N ARG A 206 21.98 -18.26 5.62
CA ARG A 206 22.40 -17.93 4.25
C ARG A 206 21.23 -17.94 3.28
N ALA A 207 20.47 -19.03 3.24
CA ALA A 207 19.33 -19.13 2.35
C ALA A 207 18.25 -18.08 2.67
N LYS A 208 18.04 -17.75 3.96
CA LYS A 208 17.15 -16.63 4.33
C LYS A 208 17.66 -15.27 3.83
N THR A 209 18.97 -14.99 3.94
CA THR A 209 19.53 -13.73 3.41
C THR A 209 19.41 -13.65 1.89
N ALA A 210 19.67 -14.74 1.17
CA ALA A 210 19.47 -14.82 -0.28
C ALA A 210 18.01 -14.56 -0.67
N LEU A 211 17.05 -15.19 0.02
CA LEU A 211 15.62 -14.99 -0.22
C LEU A 211 15.20 -13.53 -0.02
N VAL A 212 15.64 -12.89 1.07
CA VAL A 212 15.29 -11.48 1.35
C VAL A 212 15.86 -10.56 0.28
N THR A 213 17.12 -10.75 -0.12
CA THR A 213 17.75 -9.94 -1.18
C THR A 213 17.07 -10.14 -2.53
N LEU A 214 16.72 -11.37 -2.91
CA LEU A 214 15.98 -11.65 -4.15
C LEU A 214 14.59 -10.99 -4.16
N CYS A 215 13.85 -11.10 -3.06
CA CYS A 215 12.54 -10.47 -2.93
C CYS A 215 12.63 -8.94 -3.05
N GLU A 216 13.64 -8.33 -2.45
CA GLU A 216 13.84 -6.88 -2.49
C GLU A 216 14.27 -6.37 -3.88
N LEU A 217 15.10 -7.14 -4.60
CA LEU A 217 15.48 -6.84 -5.98
C LEU A 217 14.28 -6.96 -6.95
N HIS A 218 13.44 -7.97 -6.76
CA HIS A 218 12.21 -8.14 -7.53
C HIS A 218 11.20 -7.02 -7.23
N ARG A 219 11.04 -6.64 -5.95
CA ARG A 219 10.13 -5.59 -5.49
C ARG A 219 10.49 -4.21 -6.04
N LYS A 220 11.78 -3.86 -6.00
CA LYS A 220 12.28 -2.61 -6.57
C LYS A 220 12.36 -2.64 -8.11
N LYS A 221 11.92 -3.72 -8.75
CA LYS A 221 11.92 -3.93 -10.20
C LYS A 221 13.31 -3.87 -10.84
N TYR A 222 14.36 -4.07 -10.05
CA TYR A 222 15.74 -4.15 -10.57
C TYR A 222 15.95 -5.48 -11.29
N TRP A 223 15.42 -6.57 -10.72
CA TRP A 223 15.35 -7.91 -11.32
C TRP A 223 13.88 -8.34 -11.41
N PHE A 224 13.18 -7.75 -12.37
CA PHE A 224 11.82 -8.14 -12.72
C PHE A 224 11.87 -9.07 -13.93
N ASP A 225 12.15 -10.34 -13.65
CA ASP A 225 12.33 -11.39 -14.63
C ASP A 225 11.70 -12.69 -14.12
N GLU A 226 11.24 -13.51 -15.07
CA GLU A 226 10.62 -14.82 -14.78
C GLU A 226 11.55 -15.71 -13.95
N ARG A 227 12.86 -15.67 -14.20
CA ARG A 227 13.82 -16.50 -13.48
C ARG A 227 13.89 -16.17 -12.00
N THR A 228 13.98 -14.89 -11.65
CA THR A 228 13.92 -14.42 -10.25
C THR A 228 12.56 -14.75 -9.62
N ALA A 229 11.46 -14.55 -10.34
CA ALA A 229 10.12 -14.87 -9.83
C ALA A 229 9.96 -16.36 -9.51
N ASN A 230 10.39 -17.25 -10.40
CA ASN A 230 10.40 -18.70 -10.17
C ASN A 230 11.36 -19.09 -9.04
N ALA A 231 12.51 -18.44 -8.89
CA ALA A 231 13.41 -18.68 -7.75
C ALA A 231 12.76 -18.33 -6.41
N ILE A 232 12.04 -17.21 -6.32
CA ILE A 232 11.29 -16.83 -5.11
C ILE A 232 10.18 -17.86 -4.85
N CYS A 233 9.47 -18.32 -5.88
CA CYS A 233 8.40 -19.30 -5.72
C CYS A 233 8.94 -20.67 -5.31
N THR A 234 10.06 -21.13 -5.89
CA THR A 234 10.68 -22.40 -5.54
C THR A 234 11.21 -22.45 -4.10
N ALA A 235 11.52 -21.29 -3.50
CA ALA A 235 11.85 -21.20 -2.07
C ALA A 235 10.72 -21.71 -1.13
N CYS A 236 9.48 -21.80 -1.63
CA CYS A 236 8.36 -22.41 -0.89
C CYS A 236 8.52 -23.92 -0.68
N PHE A 237 9.44 -24.57 -1.41
CA PHE A 237 9.71 -26.01 -1.30
C PHE A 237 11.01 -26.32 -0.55
N HIS A 238 11.62 -25.33 0.10
CA HIS A 238 12.87 -25.52 0.82
C HIS A 238 12.69 -26.49 2.02
N PRO A 239 13.63 -27.41 2.29
CA PRO A 239 13.51 -28.40 3.37
C PRO A 239 13.37 -27.75 4.76
N ALA A 240 14.05 -26.63 5.00
CA ALA A 240 13.93 -25.89 6.24
C ALA A 240 12.58 -25.13 6.35
N SER A 241 11.73 -25.53 7.30
CA SER A 241 10.39 -24.96 7.52
C SER A 241 10.39 -23.45 7.77
N ARG A 242 11.45 -22.89 8.35
CA ARG A 242 11.58 -21.45 8.59
C ARG A 242 11.71 -20.65 7.29
N ILE A 243 12.44 -21.18 6.30
CA ILE A 243 12.62 -20.55 4.98
C ILE A 243 11.34 -20.71 4.17
N MET A 244 10.76 -21.91 4.13
CA MET A 244 9.45 -22.14 3.49
C MET A 244 8.40 -21.15 4.02
N ARG A 245 8.27 -21.03 5.35
CA ARG A 245 7.32 -20.09 5.95
C ARG A 245 7.61 -18.64 5.59
N ALA A 246 8.88 -18.24 5.53
CA ALA A 246 9.28 -16.90 5.12
C ALA A 246 8.90 -16.62 3.66
N ALA A 247 9.16 -17.57 2.75
CA ALA A 247 8.79 -17.47 1.34
C ALA A 247 7.27 -17.37 1.16
N LEU A 248 6.51 -18.25 1.83
CA LEU A 248 5.04 -18.22 1.80
C LEU A 248 4.48 -16.88 2.32
N LEU A 249 5.04 -16.35 3.40
CA LEU A 249 4.61 -15.06 3.96
C LEU A 249 4.90 -13.92 2.98
N LEU A 250 6.11 -13.87 2.44
CA LEU A 250 6.55 -12.85 1.49
C LEU A 250 5.68 -12.85 0.23
N LEU A 251 5.32 -14.02 -0.31
CA LEU A 251 4.43 -14.11 -1.49
C LEU A 251 3.00 -13.68 -1.19
N LEU A 252 2.46 -13.99 -0.01
CA LEU A 252 1.10 -13.60 0.39
C LEU A 252 0.97 -12.11 0.72
N ASP A 253 2.03 -11.50 1.26
CA ASP A 253 2.09 -10.09 1.65
C ASP A 253 2.80 -9.20 0.62
N TYR A 254 3.23 -9.77 -0.51
CA TYR A 254 3.98 -9.09 -1.58
C TYR A 254 3.33 -7.76 -2.00
N GLU A 255 2.02 -7.75 -2.17
CA GLU A 255 1.23 -6.59 -2.61
C GLU A 255 0.91 -5.59 -1.48
N LYS A 256 1.03 -6.01 -0.21
CA LYS A 256 0.79 -5.13 0.94
C LYS A 256 1.99 -4.25 1.23
N ILE A 257 3.19 -4.76 0.95
CA ILE A 257 4.46 -4.09 1.28
C ILE A 257 4.88 -3.09 0.19
N GLU A 258 4.45 -3.26 -1.07
CA GLU A 258 4.74 -2.29 -2.15
C GLU A 258 4.11 -0.91 -1.89
N ASN A 259 2.92 -0.84 -1.29
CA ASN A 259 2.26 0.43 -0.99
C ASN A 259 3.02 1.32 0.02
N ASP A 260 3.96 0.75 0.79
CA ASP A 260 4.78 1.49 1.76
C ASP A 260 6.14 1.97 1.19
N SER A 261 6.56 1.48 0.01
CA SER A 261 7.94 1.68 -0.48
C SER A 261 8.10 2.74 -1.57
N ASP A 262 7.00 3.31 -2.06
CA ASP A 262 6.99 4.46 -2.98
C ASP A 262 7.18 5.81 -2.26
N SER A 263 7.59 5.81 -0.98
CA SER A 263 7.72 7.04 -0.17
C SER A 263 9.12 7.66 -0.12
N ASP A 264 10.15 7.10 -0.77
CA ASP A 264 11.56 7.50 -0.58
C ASP A 264 12.37 7.76 -1.88
N GLU A 265 11.79 8.43 -2.88
CA GLU A 265 12.57 9.16 -3.91
C GLU A 265 12.03 10.61 -3.98
N SER A 266 12.83 11.58 -3.53
CA SER A 266 12.43 12.98 -3.29
C SER A 266 12.60 13.90 -4.53
N ASP A 267 11.62 14.80 -4.71
CA ASP A 267 11.58 16.08 -5.46
C ASP A 267 11.59 16.10 -7.00
N ILE A 268 10.41 16.38 -7.60
CA ILE A 268 10.06 17.53 -8.46
C ILE A 268 8.52 17.57 -8.60
N GLU A 269 7.99 18.79 -8.62
CA GLU A 269 6.57 19.16 -8.60
C GLU A 269 5.72 18.62 -9.79
N ASP A 270 4.48 18.27 -9.43
CA ASP A 270 3.23 18.29 -10.20
C ASP A 270 2.94 17.27 -11.33
N GLU A 271 1.81 16.57 -11.10
CA GLU A 271 0.81 16.06 -12.05
C GLU A 271 1.24 15.13 -13.23
N THR A 272 0.86 13.84 -13.17
CA THR A 272 -0.31 13.26 -13.92
C THR A 272 -0.23 11.73 -14.17
N LYS A 273 -1.08 10.91 -13.49
CA LYS A 273 -1.52 9.57 -13.97
C LYS A 273 -2.98 9.28 -13.61
N GLU A 274 -3.81 9.07 -14.64
CA GLU A 274 -5.29 9.12 -14.82
C GLU A 274 -6.12 7.90 -14.36
N SER A 275 -7.44 8.05 -14.12
CA SER A 275 -8.55 7.49 -14.95
C SER A 275 -9.93 7.96 -14.41
N PRO A 276 -11.16 7.46 -14.79
CA PRO A 276 -11.94 7.73 -16.01
C PRO A 276 -13.43 8.21 -15.83
N GLN A 277 -13.76 9.44 -16.24
CA GLN A 277 -15.12 10.02 -16.45
C GLN A 277 -16.08 10.27 -15.27
N VAL A 278 -16.65 11.49 -15.27
CA VAL A 278 -17.38 12.14 -14.18
C VAL A 278 -18.71 12.65 -14.73
N ILE A 279 -19.83 12.04 -14.33
CA ILE A 279 -21.16 12.51 -14.74
C ILE A 279 -21.56 13.70 -13.85
N LEU A 280 -21.14 14.90 -14.26
CA LEU A 280 -21.72 16.16 -13.82
C LEU A 280 -22.97 16.45 -14.66
N SER A 281 -24.08 16.83 -14.02
CA SER A 281 -25.36 17.02 -14.73
C SER A 281 -25.25 18.11 -15.79
N LYS A 282 -25.76 17.85 -17.02
CA LYS A 282 -25.67 18.74 -18.20
C LYS A 282 -26.13 20.18 -17.90
N GLU A 283 -27.13 20.33 -17.03
CA GLU A 283 -27.59 21.64 -16.56
C GLU A 283 -26.55 22.47 -15.79
N THR A 284 -25.69 21.83 -14.99
CA THR A 284 -24.68 22.56 -14.20
C THR A 284 -23.54 23.09 -15.06
N ILE A 285 -23.26 22.40 -16.17
CA ILE A 285 -22.28 22.81 -17.18
C ILE A 285 -22.85 23.98 -17.99
N TYR A 286 -24.09 23.88 -18.46
CA TYR A 286 -24.76 24.94 -19.21
C TYR A 286 -24.89 26.25 -18.41
N LYS A 287 -25.30 26.16 -17.14
CA LYS A 287 -25.43 27.31 -16.21
C LYS A 287 -24.10 27.99 -15.90
N ALA A 288 -22.97 27.28 -16.06
CA ALA A 288 -21.63 27.83 -15.83
C ALA A 288 -21.11 28.64 -17.02
N HIS A 289 -21.48 28.27 -18.25
CA HIS A 289 -21.01 28.94 -19.48
C HIS A 289 -21.97 30.03 -19.98
N HIS A 290 -23.29 29.85 -19.84
CA HIS A 290 -24.27 30.69 -20.53
C HIS A 290 -25.08 31.64 -19.62
N GLN A 291 -25.21 31.38 -18.31
CA GLN A 291 -26.02 32.22 -17.39
C GLN A 291 -25.21 33.15 -16.47
N GLY A 292 -25.49 34.47 -16.53
CA GLY A 292 -24.98 35.52 -15.63
C GLY A 292 -24.06 36.53 -16.32
N THR A 293 -23.58 37.53 -15.56
CA THR A 293 -22.59 38.53 -16.03
C THR A 293 -21.20 37.91 -16.27
N ALA A 294 -20.33 38.56 -17.04
CA ALA A 294 -19.00 38.04 -17.39
C ALA A 294 -18.16 37.62 -16.16
N ALA A 295 -18.16 38.43 -15.11
CA ALA A 295 -17.48 38.11 -13.84
C ALA A 295 -18.12 36.90 -13.11
N SER A 296 -19.44 36.73 -13.21
CA SER A 296 -20.17 35.59 -12.61
C SER A 296 -19.90 34.29 -13.38
N LYS A 297 -19.87 34.34 -14.71
CA LYS A 297 -19.50 33.21 -15.58
C LYS A 297 -18.08 32.72 -15.28
N LYS A 298 -17.11 33.63 -15.14
CA LYS A 298 -15.72 33.28 -14.75
C LYS A 298 -15.65 32.54 -13.41
N LYS A 299 -16.43 32.98 -12.41
CA LYS A 299 -16.52 32.31 -11.09
C LYS A 299 -17.18 30.94 -11.17
N LYS A 300 -18.22 30.77 -11.98
CA LYS A 300 -18.91 29.47 -12.15
C LYS A 300 -18.07 28.46 -12.92
N LYS A 301 -17.36 28.89 -13.97
CA LYS A 301 -16.41 28.06 -14.71
C LYS A 301 -15.28 27.56 -13.80
N ALA A 302 -14.69 28.45 -13.00
CA ALA A 302 -13.67 28.09 -12.02
C ALA A 302 -14.18 27.10 -10.95
N LYS A 303 -15.46 27.20 -10.55
CA LYS A 303 -16.07 26.24 -9.61
C LYS A 303 -16.27 24.87 -10.26
N LEU A 304 -16.69 24.82 -11.52
CA LEU A 304 -16.84 23.58 -12.29
C LEU A 304 -15.48 22.89 -12.48
N GLU A 305 -14.44 23.64 -12.84
CA GLU A 305 -13.07 23.11 -12.98
C GLU A 305 -12.52 22.54 -11.66
N ARG A 306 -12.75 23.19 -10.51
CA ARG A 306 -12.37 22.61 -9.20
C ARG A 306 -13.08 21.29 -8.90
N VAL A 307 -14.35 21.16 -9.30
CA VAL A 307 -15.11 19.92 -9.09
C VAL A 307 -14.61 18.83 -10.02
N MET A 308 -14.30 19.15 -11.29
CA MET A 308 -13.68 18.23 -12.23
C MET A 308 -12.30 17.75 -11.75
N ARG A 309 -11.45 18.63 -11.21
CA ARG A 309 -10.15 18.22 -10.62
C ARG A 309 -10.31 17.35 -9.37
N ARG A 310 -11.26 17.69 -8.48
CA ARG A 310 -11.53 16.86 -7.30
C ARG A 310 -12.03 15.46 -7.66
N MET A 311 -12.76 15.33 -8.76
CA MET A 311 -13.21 14.03 -9.25
C MET A 311 -12.11 13.27 -10.00
N LYS A 312 -11.35 13.90 -10.91
CA LYS A 312 -10.16 13.28 -11.53
C LYS A 312 -9.19 12.75 -10.46
N ARG A 313 -8.93 13.52 -9.38
CA ARG A 313 -8.11 13.04 -8.24
C ARG A 313 -8.70 11.80 -7.55
N LYS A 314 -10.02 11.73 -7.36
CA LYS A 314 -10.69 10.53 -6.79
C LYS A 314 -10.59 9.31 -7.69
N GLN A 315 -10.29 9.52 -8.96
CA GLN A 315 -10.43 8.51 -9.98
C GLN A 315 -9.07 7.96 -10.43
N ARG A 316 -8.01 8.77 -10.36
CA ARG A 316 -6.61 8.32 -10.26
C ARG A 316 -6.37 7.37 -9.07
N LEU A 317 -6.94 7.72 -7.90
CA LEU A 317 -6.99 6.85 -6.71
C LEU A 317 -7.76 5.52 -6.91
N SER A 318 -8.51 5.36 -8.00
CA SER A 318 -9.18 4.10 -8.35
C SER A 318 -8.46 3.28 -9.42
N THR A 319 -7.63 3.91 -10.25
CA THR A 319 -6.74 3.25 -11.23
C THR A 319 -5.56 2.57 -10.55
N GLU A 320 -5.01 3.18 -9.49
CA GLU A 320 -4.01 2.54 -8.60
C GLU A 320 -4.57 1.26 -7.95
N ARG A 321 -5.89 1.16 -7.80
CA ARG A 321 -6.55 0.04 -7.13
C ARG A 321 -6.65 -1.25 -7.98
N ASN A 322 -6.30 -1.22 -9.27
CA ASN A 322 -6.31 -2.39 -10.17
C ASN A 322 -4.89 -2.85 -10.62
N ASN A 323 -3.81 -2.19 -10.18
CA ASN A 323 -2.43 -2.50 -10.62
C ASN A 323 -1.61 -3.34 -9.62
N ASN A 324 -2.15 -3.67 -8.43
CA ASN A 324 -1.37 -4.41 -7.42
C ASN A 324 -1.17 -5.89 -7.75
N SER A 325 -2.01 -6.50 -8.60
CA SER A 325 -1.89 -7.93 -8.91
C SER A 325 -0.78 -8.23 -9.90
N TYR A 326 -0.45 -7.30 -10.82
CA TYR A 326 0.41 -7.60 -11.97
C TYR A 326 1.89 -7.82 -11.61
N TYR A 327 2.36 -7.25 -10.50
CA TYR A 327 3.77 -7.27 -10.11
C TYR A 327 4.13 -8.42 -9.15
N SER A 328 3.16 -9.26 -8.79
CA SER A 328 3.43 -10.43 -7.97
C SER A 328 4.35 -11.41 -8.71
N PRO A 329 5.35 -12.02 -8.03
CA PRO A 329 6.14 -13.10 -8.60
C PRO A 329 5.27 -14.24 -9.15
N LEU A 330 4.08 -14.44 -8.57
CA LEU A 330 3.16 -15.49 -8.98
C LEU A 330 2.68 -15.35 -10.42
N ASN A 331 2.65 -14.15 -11.00
CA ASN A 331 2.18 -13.95 -12.36
C ASN A 331 3.22 -14.35 -13.43
N HIS A 332 4.49 -14.45 -13.04
CA HIS A 332 5.63 -14.72 -13.93
C HIS A 332 6.17 -16.15 -13.72
N LEU A 333 5.29 -17.07 -13.33
CA LEU A 333 5.61 -18.49 -13.18
C LEU A 333 5.71 -19.15 -14.56
N ASN A 334 6.74 -19.95 -14.77
CA ASN A 334 6.92 -20.69 -16.04
C ASN A 334 5.98 -21.88 -16.14
N ASP A 335 5.81 -22.59 -15.02
CA ASP A 335 4.90 -23.72 -14.87
C ASP A 335 4.01 -23.50 -13.63
N ALA A 336 2.93 -22.76 -13.83
CA ALA A 336 1.98 -22.46 -12.76
C ALA A 336 1.20 -23.69 -12.29
N GLN A 337 0.89 -24.63 -13.20
CA GLN A 337 0.19 -25.87 -12.89
C GLN A 337 1.04 -26.78 -12.01
N GLY A 338 2.27 -27.10 -12.45
CA GLY A 338 3.18 -27.95 -11.69
C GLY A 338 3.56 -27.34 -10.34
N PHE A 339 3.68 -26.01 -10.26
CA PHE A 339 3.85 -25.32 -8.98
C PHE A 339 2.69 -25.58 -8.01
N ALA A 340 1.45 -25.41 -8.46
CA ALA A 340 0.26 -25.59 -7.63
C ALA A 340 0.07 -27.04 -7.18
N GLU A 341 0.29 -28.01 -8.08
CA GLU A 341 0.22 -29.45 -7.78
C GLU A 341 1.28 -29.88 -6.76
N LYS A 342 2.53 -29.43 -6.96
CA LYS A 342 3.64 -29.71 -6.04
C LYS A 342 3.35 -29.12 -4.66
N LEU A 343 2.80 -27.90 -4.60
CA LEU A 343 2.45 -27.25 -3.34
C LEU A 343 1.28 -27.94 -2.63
N LEU A 344 0.30 -28.45 -3.37
CA LEU A 344 -0.78 -29.26 -2.82
C LEU A 344 -0.26 -30.60 -2.26
N SER A 345 0.61 -31.29 -3.00
CA SER A 345 1.27 -32.53 -2.55
C SER A 345 2.09 -32.30 -1.27
N CYS A 346 2.83 -31.18 -1.22
CA CYS A 346 3.56 -30.76 -0.04
C CYS A 346 2.59 -30.50 1.14
N CYS A 347 1.51 -29.76 0.92
CA CYS A 347 0.50 -29.47 1.95
C CYS A 347 -0.15 -30.74 2.53
N ARG A 348 -0.38 -31.76 1.71
CA ARG A 348 -0.89 -33.08 2.13
C ARG A 348 0.10 -33.81 3.05
N LYS A 349 1.40 -33.75 2.76
CA LYS A 349 2.47 -34.43 3.52
C LYS A 349 2.99 -33.62 4.71
N CYS A 350 2.79 -32.30 4.73
CA CYS A 350 3.31 -31.43 5.79
C CYS A 350 2.69 -31.77 7.16
N ASN A 351 3.55 -32.00 8.15
CA ASN A 351 3.18 -32.16 9.57
C ASN A 351 3.23 -30.82 10.36
N GLU A 352 3.30 -29.70 9.64
CA GLU A 352 3.34 -28.36 10.23
C GLU A 352 2.00 -27.93 10.85
N ILE A 353 2.08 -26.92 11.73
CA ILE A 353 0.91 -26.27 12.36
C ILE A 353 -0.08 -25.79 11.28
N PHE A 354 -1.39 -25.92 11.54
CA PHE A 354 -2.45 -25.55 10.60
C PHE A 354 -2.30 -24.14 10.01
N LYS A 355 -1.71 -23.19 10.74
CA LYS A 355 -1.41 -21.84 10.23
C LYS A 355 -0.50 -21.86 8.99
N VAL A 356 0.51 -22.73 8.94
CA VAL A 356 1.38 -22.89 7.76
C VAL A 356 0.61 -23.55 6.62
N LYS A 357 -0.19 -24.58 6.91
CA LYS A 357 -1.09 -25.19 5.91
C LYS A 357 -2.04 -24.18 5.30
N MET A 358 -2.62 -23.29 6.12
CA MET A 358 -3.47 -22.20 5.66
C MET A 358 -2.72 -21.23 4.74
N MET A 359 -1.44 -20.93 5.00
CA MET A 359 -0.62 -20.11 4.09
C MET A 359 -0.44 -20.81 2.73
N MET A 360 -0.17 -22.11 2.72
CA MET A 360 -0.06 -22.90 1.49
C MET A 360 -1.40 -22.92 0.73
N LEU A 361 -2.52 -23.18 1.42
CA LEU A 361 -3.86 -23.18 0.83
C LEU A 361 -4.21 -21.84 0.18
N LYS A 362 -3.89 -20.72 0.84
CA LYS A 362 -4.09 -19.38 0.29
C LYS A 362 -3.23 -19.14 -0.96
N LEU A 363 -2.00 -19.62 -0.95
CA LEU A 363 -1.09 -19.47 -2.08
C LEU A 363 -1.55 -20.30 -3.28
N ILE A 364 -1.94 -21.56 -3.07
CA ILE A 364 -2.54 -22.44 -4.09
C ILE A 364 -3.80 -21.80 -4.68
N ALA A 365 -4.69 -21.33 -3.81
CA ALA A 365 -5.92 -20.67 -4.27
C ALA A 365 -5.64 -19.43 -5.10
N ARG A 366 -4.63 -18.63 -4.71
CA ARG A 366 -4.19 -17.46 -5.46
C ARG A 366 -3.60 -17.84 -6.83
N THR A 367 -2.75 -18.86 -6.90
CA THR A 367 -2.19 -19.31 -8.19
C THR A 367 -3.26 -19.88 -9.10
N VAL A 368 -4.21 -20.66 -8.56
CA VAL A 368 -5.36 -21.20 -9.31
C VAL A 368 -6.22 -20.07 -9.86
N GLY A 369 -6.56 -19.08 -9.03
CA GLY A 369 -7.35 -17.94 -9.46
C GLY A 369 -6.68 -17.09 -10.53
N VAL A 370 -5.39 -16.75 -10.36
CA VAL A 370 -4.64 -15.89 -11.29
C VAL A 370 -4.45 -16.55 -12.66
N HIS A 371 -4.02 -17.82 -12.68
CA HIS A 371 -3.69 -18.54 -13.91
C HIS A 371 -4.86 -19.35 -14.49
N ARG A 372 -6.03 -19.35 -13.82
CA ARG A 372 -7.21 -20.17 -14.16
C ARG A 372 -6.89 -21.65 -14.32
N LEU A 373 -6.22 -22.20 -13.32
CA LEU A 373 -5.76 -23.59 -13.30
C LEU A 373 -6.89 -24.55 -12.94
N ILE A 374 -6.89 -25.74 -13.53
CA ILE A 374 -7.83 -26.80 -13.15
C ILE A 374 -7.12 -27.72 -12.17
N LEU A 375 -7.49 -27.62 -10.89
CA LEU A 375 -6.92 -28.43 -9.81
C LEU A 375 -8.05 -29.14 -9.03
N SER A 376 -8.65 -30.16 -9.64
CA SER A 376 -9.82 -30.88 -9.10
C SER A 376 -9.60 -31.43 -7.69
N ASP A 377 -8.39 -31.92 -7.44
CA ASP A 377 -7.93 -32.50 -6.17
C ASP A 377 -7.88 -31.51 -4.98
N PHE A 378 -7.97 -30.22 -5.26
CA PHE A 378 -7.94 -29.16 -4.26
C PHE A 378 -9.27 -29.02 -3.51
N TYR A 379 -10.40 -29.15 -4.20
CA TYR A 379 -11.72 -28.94 -3.59
C TYR A 379 -12.09 -30.02 -2.56
N PRO A 380 -11.88 -31.33 -2.83
CA PRO A 380 -12.06 -32.38 -1.83
C PRO A 380 -11.09 -32.24 -0.65
N PHE A 381 -9.89 -31.68 -0.87
CA PHE A 381 -8.95 -31.42 0.21
C PHE A 381 -9.44 -30.30 1.14
N LEU A 382 -9.98 -29.20 0.57
CA LEU A 382 -10.59 -28.11 1.33
C LEU A 382 -11.86 -28.57 2.07
N GLN A 383 -12.63 -29.48 1.49
CA GLN A 383 -13.86 -30.01 2.04
C GLN A 383 -13.72 -30.54 3.47
N LYS A 384 -12.58 -31.18 3.79
CA LYS A 384 -12.26 -31.71 5.11
C LYS A 384 -12.18 -30.63 6.21
N TYR A 385 -11.89 -29.39 5.83
CA TYR A 385 -11.70 -28.26 6.74
C TYR A 385 -12.92 -27.34 6.83
N ILE A 386 -13.93 -27.51 5.96
CA ILE A 386 -15.15 -26.70 5.98
C ILE A 386 -16.08 -27.19 7.10
N GLN A 387 -15.92 -26.61 8.28
CA GLN A 387 -16.81 -26.82 9.42
C GLN A 387 -17.08 -25.49 10.15
N PRO A 388 -18.31 -25.23 10.65
CA PRO A 388 -18.63 -23.97 11.33
C PRO A 388 -17.83 -23.70 12.60
N ARG A 389 -17.32 -24.75 13.26
CA ARG A 389 -16.50 -24.67 14.48
C ARG A 389 -15.02 -24.39 14.19
N GLN A 390 -14.60 -24.48 12.93
CA GLN A 390 -13.19 -24.36 12.55
C GLN A 390 -12.69 -22.91 12.72
N LEU A 391 -11.49 -22.77 13.27
CA LEU A 391 -10.80 -21.48 13.36
C LEU A 391 -10.36 -21.03 11.96
N ASP A 392 -10.34 -19.73 11.72
CA ASP A 392 -9.96 -19.13 10.43
C ASP A 392 -10.85 -19.53 9.23
N ILE A 393 -12.11 -19.89 9.46
CA ILE A 393 -13.05 -20.26 8.37
C ILE A 393 -13.19 -19.16 7.30
N ALA A 394 -13.10 -17.89 7.67
CA ALA A 394 -13.11 -16.75 6.74
C ALA A 394 -11.93 -16.80 5.75
N ASN A 395 -10.76 -17.23 6.21
CA ASN A 395 -9.58 -17.42 5.36
C ASN A 395 -9.75 -18.61 4.42
N LEU A 396 -10.38 -19.67 4.90
CA LEU A 396 -10.69 -20.85 4.09
C LEU A 396 -11.70 -20.50 2.98
N PHE A 397 -12.78 -19.77 3.31
CA PHE A 397 -13.74 -19.30 2.31
C PHE A 397 -13.10 -18.35 1.29
N ALA A 398 -12.23 -17.45 1.73
CA ALA A 398 -11.46 -16.62 0.81
C ALA A 398 -10.62 -17.45 -0.17
N ALA A 399 -9.96 -18.51 0.31
CA ALA A 399 -9.21 -19.43 -0.54
C ALA A 399 -10.13 -20.22 -1.50
N VAL A 400 -11.28 -20.72 -1.03
CA VAL A 400 -12.27 -21.41 -1.89
C VAL A 400 -12.73 -20.48 -3.01
N VAL A 401 -13.18 -19.27 -2.66
CA VAL A 401 -13.70 -18.29 -3.62
C VAL A 401 -12.62 -17.88 -4.61
N GLN A 402 -11.38 -17.66 -4.16
CA GLN A 402 -10.27 -17.30 -5.06
C GLN A 402 -9.95 -18.41 -6.07
N ALA A 403 -10.09 -19.68 -5.67
CA ALA A 403 -9.87 -20.83 -6.53
C ALA A 403 -11.06 -21.17 -7.44
N CYS A 404 -12.21 -20.50 -7.30
CA CYS A 404 -13.38 -20.70 -8.16
C CYS A 404 -13.27 -19.80 -9.41
N HIS A 405 -13.42 -20.36 -10.61
CA HIS A 405 -13.48 -19.59 -11.85
C HIS A 405 -14.27 -20.35 -12.92
N ASP A 406 -14.65 -19.65 -13.97
CA ASP A 406 -15.43 -20.15 -15.12
C ASP A 406 -14.92 -21.46 -15.74
N LYS A 407 -13.60 -21.66 -15.84
CA LYS A 407 -13.00 -22.87 -16.43
C LYS A 407 -13.02 -24.13 -15.54
N VAL A 408 -13.35 -24.03 -14.25
CA VAL A 408 -13.41 -25.20 -13.38
C VAL A 408 -14.74 -25.92 -13.59
N PRO A 409 -14.74 -27.26 -13.81
CA PRO A 409 -15.97 -28.00 -13.98
C PRO A 409 -16.85 -27.89 -12.72
N PRO A 410 -18.16 -27.56 -12.85
CA PRO A 410 -19.05 -27.44 -11.70
C PRO A 410 -19.13 -28.70 -10.85
N ASN A 411 -18.99 -29.88 -11.46
CA ASN A 411 -19.06 -31.18 -10.78
C ASN A 411 -18.01 -31.34 -9.66
N ASP A 412 -16.82 -30.77 -9.83
CA ASP A 412 -15.74 -30.90 -8.84
C ASP A 412 -15.98 -30.03 -7.60
N VAL A 413 -16.63 -28.87 -7.79
CA VAL A 413 -16.89 -27.90 -6.72
C VAL A 413 -18.26 -28.12 -6.08
N GLN A 414 -19.18 -28.80 -6.77
CA GLN A 414 -20.54 -29.03 -6.28
C GLN A 414 -20.63 -29.72 -4.91
N PRO A 415 -19.82 -30.76 -4.58
CA PRO A 415 -19.85 -31.38 -3.26
C PRO A 415 -19.46 -30.39 -2.16
N LEU A 416 -18.40 -29.61 -2.40
CA LEU A 416 -17.94 -28.56 -1.50
C LEU A 416 -19.01 -27.50 -1.30
N PHE A 417 -19.62 -27.04 -2.40
CA PHE A 417 -20.68 -26.04 -2.38
C PHE A 417 -21.91 -26.50 -1.59
N LYS A 418 -22.36 -27.75 -1.81
CA LYS A 418 -23.47 -28.36 -1.06
C LYS A 418 -23.16 -28.48 0.43
N GLN A 419 -21.93 -28.83 0.80
CA GLN A 419 -21.52 -28.88 2.21
C GLN A 419 -21.56 -27.50 2.87
N ILE A 420 -21.11 -26.45 2.17
CA ILE A 420 -21.20 -25.07 2.69
C ILE A 420 -22.65 -24.72 3.00
N VAL A 421 -23.57 -25.00 2.08
CA VAL A 421 -24.99 -24.70 2.31
C VAL A 421 -25.56 -25.52 3.46
N THR A 422 -25.29 -26.84 3.49
CA THR A 422 -25.87 -27.76 4.48
C THR A 422 -25.37 -27.47 5.90
N GLU A 423 -24.06 -27.24 6.06
CA GLU A 423 -23.43 -27.06 7.38
C GLU A 423 -23.56 -25.62 7.93
N PHE A 424 -23.61 -24.60 7.07
CA PHE A 424 -23.66 -23.20 7.53
C PHE A 424 -25.06 -22.59 7.48
N ILE A 425 -25.93 -23.06 6.57
CA ILE A 425 -27.23 -22.43 6.28
C ILE A 425 -28.34 -23.41 6.66
N HIS A 426 -28.57 -23.54 7.97
CA HIS A 426 -29.68 -24.35 8.50
C HIS A 426 -30.36 -23.64 9.67
N GLY A 427 -31.60 -24.04 10.01
CA GLY A 427 -32.43 -23.34 11.02
C GLY A 427 -31.87 -23.34 12.45
N ARG A 428 -30.89 -24.19 12.75
CA ARG A 428 -30.21 -24.27 14.06
C ARG A 428 -28.84 -23.58 14.07
N ALA A 429 -28.36 -23.10 12.92
CA ALA A 429 -27.06 -22.44 12.81
C ALA A 429 -27.08 -21.09 13.52
N ARG A 430 -25.91 -20.67 14.00
CA ARG A 430 -25.75 -19.32 14.54
C ARG A 430 -25.93 -18.28 13.42
N PRO A 431 -26.60 -17.15 13.67
CA PRO A 431 -26.80 -16.14 12.63
C PRO A 431 -25.52 -15.62 11.97
N GLU A 432 -24.40 -15.63 12.69
CA GLU A 432 -23.08 -15.28 12.15
C GLU A 432 -22.64 -16.31 11.12
N ALA A 433 -22.76 -17.62 11.42
CA ALA A 433 -22.43 -18.69 10.49
C ALA A 433 -23.30 -18.65 9.22
N ILE A 434 -24.60 -18.39 9.37
CA ILE A 434 -25.53 -18.22 8.25
C ILE A 434 -25.12 -17.03 7.37
N THR A 435 -24.73 -15.91 7.98
CA THR A 435 -24.30 -14.71 7.25
C THR A 435 -23.04 -14.99 6.45
N VAL A 436 -22.04 -15.65 7.06
CA VAL A 436 -20.79 -16.01 6.39
C VAL A 436 -21.04 -17.01 5.26
N GLY A 437 -21.87 -18.04 5.51
CA GLY A 437 -22.25 -19.04 4.51
C GLY A 437 -22.95 -18.42 3.29
N LEU A 438 -23.95 -17.57 3.50
CA LEU A 438 -24.65 -16.86 2.41
C LEU A 438 -23.71 -15.94 1.62
N THR A 439 -22.77 -15.29 2.32
CA THR A 439 -21.77 -14.43 1.67
C THR A 439 -20.79 -15.25 0.83
N ALA A 440 -20.30 -16.39 1.35
CA ALA A 440 -19.46 -17.31 0.60
C ALA A 440 -20.17 -17.87 -0.63
N VAL A 441 -21.42 -18.32 -0.48
CA VAL A 441 -22.25 -18.81 -1.60
C VAL A 441 -22.40 -17.74 -2.68
N ARG A 442 -22.70 -16.49 -2.31
CA ARG A 442 -22.78 -15.38 -3.25
C ARG A 442 -21.47 -15.17 -4.01
N GLU A 443 -20.34 -15.13 -3.31
CA GLU A 443 -19.03 -14.87 -3.92
C GLU A 443 -18.56 -16.04 -4.82
N ILE A 444 -18.91 -17.28 -4.48
CA ILE A 444 -18.69 -18.46 -5.33
C ILE A 444 -19.57 -18.34 -6.58
N CYS A 445 -20.86 -18.06 -6.44
CA CYS A 445 -21.80 -17.94 -7.57
C CYS A 445 -21.47 -16.76 -8.49
N MET A 446 -20.84 -15.72 -7.95
CA MET A 446 -20.35 -14.59 -8.75
C MET A 446 -19.24 -15.01 -9.74
N ARG A 447 -18.52 -16.09 -9.43
CA ARG A 447 -17.45 -16.66 -10.28
C ARG A 447 -17.92 -17.88 -11.07
N MET A 448 -18.77 -18.71 -10.47
CA MET A 448 -19.33 -19.93 -11.07
C MET A 448 -20.86 -19.97 -10.87
N PRO A 449 -21.63 -19.27 -11.72
CA PRO A 449 -23.09 -19.18 -11.58
C PRO A 449 -23.81 -20.52 -11.73
N LEU A 450 -23.22 -21.44 -12.51
CA LEU A 450 -23.78 -22.76 -12.85
C LEU A 450 -23.90 -23.73 -11.66
N LEU A 451 -23.31 -23.40 -10.51
CA LEU A 451 -23.44 -24.21 -9.29
C LEU A 451 -24.80 -24.09 -8.61
N MET A 452 -25.57 -23.03 -8.92
CA MET A 452 -26.83 -22.74 -8.25
C MET A 452 -28.01 -23.40 -8.96
N ASN A 453 -28.80 -24.15 -8.20
CA ASN A 453 -30.06 -24.75 -8.67
C ASN A 453 -31.25 -23.86 -8.31
N GLU A 454 -32.36 -24.00 -9.04
CA GLU A 454 -33.59 -23.23 -8.80
C GLU A 454 -34.14 -23.45 -7.38
N ASP A 455 -34.27 -24.70 -6.94
CA ASP A 455 -34.79 -25.05 -5.61
C ASP A 455 -33.91 -24.48 -4.50
N LEU A 456 -32.58 -24.63 -4.65
CA LEU A 456 -31.61 -24.12 -3.69
C LEU A 456 -31.67 -22.60 -3.59
N LEU A 457 -31.76 -21.90 -4.73
CA LEU A 457 -31.86 -20.44 -4.75
C LEU A 457 -33.16 -19.97 -4.09
N ARG A 458 -34.27 -20.70 -4.33
CA ARG A 458 -35.57 -20.44 -3.72
C ARG A 458 -35.49 -20.56 -2.19
N ASP A 459 -34.85 -21.60 -1.68
CA ASP A 459 -34.65 -21.82 -0.24
C ASP A 459 -33.76 -20.74 0.38
N LEU A 460 -32.63 -20.42 -0.25
CA LEU A 460 -31.72 -19.37 0.22
C LEU A 460 -32.37 -17.97 0.19
N ALA A 461 -33.25 -17.71 -0.78
CA ALA A 461 -33.98 -16.45 -0.87
C ALA A 461 -34.97 -16.22 0.29
N LEU A 462 -35.45 -17.28 0.97
CA LEU A 462 -36.36 -17.16 2.12
C LEU A 462 -35.71 -16.37 3.27
N TYR A 463 -34.39 -16.47 3.43
CA TYR A 463 -33.62 -15.74 4.44
C TYR A 463 -33.67 -14.21 4.27
N LYS A 464 -34.24 -13.68 3.17
CA LYS A 464 -34.48 -12.23 3.01
C LYS A 464 -35.38 -11.63 4.09
N LYS A 465 -36.25 -12.43 4.70
CA LYS A 465 -37.16 -12.03 5.81
C LYS A 465 -36.64 -12.40 7.20
N TYR A 466 -35.40 -12.88 7.32
CA TYR A 466 -34.83 -13.32 8.59
C TYR A 466 -34.77 -12.18 9.63
N ARG A 467 -34.96 -12.53 10.92
CA ARG A 467 -35.03 -11.56 12.04
C ARG A 467 -33.75 -10.73 12.14
N GLU A 468 -32.60 -11.38 11.90
CA GLU A 468 -31.30 -10.73 11.93
C GLU A 468 -30.98 -10.01 10.61
N LYS A 469 -30.56 -8.74 10.73
CA LYS A 469 -30.30 -7.89 9.58
C LYS A 469 -29.12 -8.35 8.73
N ALA A 470 -28.08 -8.91 9.35
CA ALA A 470 -26.88 -9.35 8.63
C ALA A 470 -27.22 -10.47 7.64
N VAL A 471 -27.90 -11.51 8.12
CA VAL A 471 -28.45 -12.61 7.31
C VAL A 471 -29.38 -12.10 6.22
N SER A 472 -30.32 -11.22 6.59
CA SER A 472 -31.29 -10.64 5.65
C SER A 472 -30.64 -9.78 4.56
N VAL A 473 -29.50 -9.13 4.83
CA VAL A 473 -28.72 -8.37 3.84
C VAL A 473 -27.94 -9.31 2.93
N ALA A 474 -27.31 -10.35 3.48
CA ALA A 474 -26.59 -11.37 2.69
C ALA A 474 -27.51 -12.13 1.72
N ALA A 475 -28.72 -12.50 2.17
CA ALA A 475 -29.72 -13.12 1.30
C ALA A 475 -30.17 -12.16 0.18
N ARG A 476 -30.37 -10.87 0.48
CA ARG A 476 -30.72 -9.87 -0.55
C ARG A 476 -29.59 -9.60 -1.54
N SER A 477 -28.33 -9.68 -1.12
CA SER A 477 -27.19 -9.50 -2.03
C SER A 477 -27.00 -10.68 -2.97
N LEU A 478 -27.36 -11.90 -2.55
CA LEU A 478 -27.46 -13.07 -3.42
C LEU A 478 -28.59 -12.92 -4.45
N ILE A 479 -29.79 -12.50 -4.01
CA ILE A 479 -30.90 -12.19 -4.93
C ILE A 479 -30.49 -11.11 -5.94
N GLY A 480 -29.84 -10.05 -5.47
CA GLY A 480 -29.32 -8.98 -6.33
C GLY A 480 -28.35 -9.49 -7.40
N LEU A 481 -27.46 -10.43 -7.06
CA LEU A 481 -26.54 -11.04 -8.01
C LEU A 481 -27.29 -11.83 -9.10
N PHE A 482 -28.26 -12.67 -8.74
CA PHE A 482 -29.01 -13.46 -9.71
C PHE A 482 -30.00 -12.64 -10.54
N ARG A 483 -30.38 -11.42 -10.12
CA ARG A 483 -31.09 -10.47 -11.00
C ARG A 483 -30.25 -9.98 -12.16
N GLU A 484 -28.93 -10.04 -12.06
CA GLU A 484 -28.01 -9.62 -13.13
C GLU A 484 -27.49 -10.82 -13.92
N LEU A 485 -27.18 -11.94 -13.23
CA LEU A 485 -26.63 -13.13 -13.87
C LEU A 485 -27.67 -13.95 -14.62
N ASN A 486 -28.76 -14.31 -13.94
CA ASN A 486 -29.82 -15.15 -14.52
C ASN A 486 -31.15 -14.95 -13.76
N PRO A 487 -31.99 -13.99 -14.19
CA PRO A 487 -33.25 -13.69 -13.52
C PRO A 487 -34.29 -14.82 -13.58
N SER A 488 -34.17 -15.73 -14.55
CA SER A 488 -35.15 -16.81 -14.74
C SER A 488 -35.19 -17.77 -13.54
N LEU A 489 -34.04 -18.01 -12.91
CA LEU A 489 -33.90 -18.83 -11.70
C LEU A 489 -34.58 -18.23 -10.46
N LEU A 490 -34.90 -16.92 -10.49
CA LEU A 490 -35.61 -16.26 -9.41
C LEU A 490 -37.12 -16.35 -9.63
N VAL A 491 -37.85 -16.55 -8.53
CA VAL A 491 -39.32 -16.43 -8.51
C VAL A 491 -39.71 -15.01 -8.96
N LYS A 492 -40.81 -14.87 -9.71
CA LYS A 492 -41.32 -13.59 -10.23
C LYS A 492 -41.23 -12.41 -9.24
N LYS A 493 -41.65 -12.65 -7.99
CA LYS A 493 -41.62 -11.67 -6.88
C LYS A 493 -40.24 -11.09 -6.58
N ASP A 494 -39.18 -11.84 -6.88
CA ASP A 494 -37.80 -11.50 -6.59
C ASP A 494 -37.01 -11.01 -7.82
N ARG A 495 -37.54 -11.11 -9.05
CA ARG A 495 -36.89 -10.63 -10.29
C ARG A 495 -36.70 -9.12 -10.33
N GLY A 496 -37.60 -8.37 -9.68
CA GLY A 496 -37.58 -6.92 -9.66
C GLY A 496 -38.29 -6.31 -10.88
N TRP A 497 -38.76 -5.08 -10.70
CA TRP A 497 -39.76 -4.46 -11.58
C TRP A 497 -39.27 -4.15 -13.01
N HIS A 498 -37.96 -4.10 -13.25
CA HIS A 498 -37.41 -3.73 -14.57
C HIS A 498 -37.51 -4.84 -15.63
N ILE A 499 -37.76 -6.09 -15.25
CA ILE A 499 -37.76 -7.25 -16.16
C ILE A 499 -39.19 -7.59 -16.62
N GLU A 500 -40.21 -7.27 -15.82
CA GLU A 500 -41.61 -7.52 -16.20
C GLU A 500 -42.03 -6.71 -17.44
N VAL A 501 -41.42 -5.54 -17.67
CA VAL A 501 -41.73 -4.70 -18.83
C VAL A 501 -41.14 -5.28 -20.12
N SER A 502 -39.97 -5.92 -20.08
CA SER A 502 -39.35 -6.53 -21.27
C SER A 502 -39.99 -7.86 -21.68
N GLU A 503 -40.58 -8.60 -20.73
CA GLU A 503 -41.29 -9.86 -21.05
C GLU A 503 -42.72 -9.61 -21.56
N GLN A 504 -43.31 -8.43 -21.34
CA GLN A 504 -44.68 -8.10 -21.78
C GLN A 504 -44.74 -7.39 -23.15
N GLU A 505 -43.64 -6.85 -23.66
CA GLU A 505 -43.61 -6.20 -24.98
C GLU A 505 -43.55 -7.21 -26.14
N ASP A 506 -43.27 -8.50 -25.87
CA ASP A 506 -43.15 -9.55 -26.90
C ASP A 506 -44.45 -10.39 -27.10
N ASP A 507 -45.48 -10.22 -26.27
CA ASP A 507 -46.71 -11.03 -26.31
C ASP A 507 -47.96 -10.29 -26.89
N ASP A 508 -47.87 -8.99 -27.17
CA ASP A 508 -49.03 -8.14 -27.56
C ASP A 508 -49.10 -7.83 -29.08
N ASP A 509 -48.66 -8.74 -29.95
CA ASP A 509 -48.80 -8.59 -31.43
C ASP A 509 -49.67 -9.71 -32.03
N VAL A 510 -50.96 -9.74 -31.63
CA VAL A 510 -52.03 -10.45 -32.38
C VAL A 510 -53.28 -9.55 -32.44
N HIS A 511 -53.67 -9.23 -33.68
CA HIS A 511 -54.83 -8.47 -34.12
C HIS A 511 -56.08 -8.52 -33.23
N THR A 512 -56.69 -7.35 -32.97
CA THR A 512 -58.12 -7.14 -33.26
C THR A 512 -58.41 -5.66 -33.54
N SER A 513 -58.95 -5.41 -34.74
CA SER A 513 -59.57 -4.17 -35.18
C SER A 513 -60.87 -3.88 -34.43
N GLY A 514 -61.12 -2.61 -34.08
CA GLY A 514 -62.42 -2.17 -33.59
C GLY A 514 -62.37 -0.70 -33.18
N ASP A 515 -62.94 0.15 -34.01
CA ASP A 515 -63.19 1.57 -33.75
C ASP A 515 -64.12 1.75 -32.54
N ASP A 516 -63.78 2.67 -31.62
CA ASP A 516 -64.77 3.60 -31.08
C ASP A 516 -64.10 4.73 -30.28
N GLU A 517 -64.41 5.97 -30.67
CA GLU A 517 -64.11 7.19 -29.91
C GLU A 517 -65.05 7.29 -28.69
N SER A 518 -64.50 7.50 -27.48
CA SER A 518 -65.19 8.34 -26.51
C SER A 518 -64.25 8.98 -25.47
N VAL A 519 -64.51 10.26 -25.25
CA VAL A 519 -63.82 11.23 -24.42
C VAL A 519 -64.02 10.94 -22.93
N GLY A 520 -62.94 10.95 -22.13
CA GLY A 520 -63.04 10.75 -20.68
C GLY A 520 -61.79 11.06 -19.86
N THR A 521 -61.49 12.36 -19.68
CA THR A 521 -60.72 12.97 -18.58
C THR A 521 -59.60 12.18 -17.89
N ASN A 522 -58.36 12.57 -18.21
CA ASN A 522 -57.13 12.30 -17.46
C ASN A 522 -57.26 12.58 -15.94
N ARG A 523 -57.24 11.54 -15.11
CA ARG A 523 -56.85 11.62 -13.69
C ARG A 523 -55.73 10.61 -13.39
N ARG A 524 -54.53 10.87 -13.93
CA ARG A 524 -53.29 10.21 -13.45
C ARG A 524 -53.00 10.70 -12.04
N LYS A 525 -53.33 9.88 -11.03
CA LYS A 525 -52.89 10.06 -9.65
C LYS A 525 -51.37 9.93 -9.60
N ASN A 526 -50.67 11.06 -9.46
CA ASN A 526 -49.26 11.15 -9.14
C ASN A 526 -48.98 10.56 -7.74
N TYR A 527 -48.74 9.25 -7.65
CA TYR A 527 -47.99 8.70 -6.53
C TYR A 527 -46.49 8.79 -6.86
N SER A 528 -45.84 9.80 -6.25
CA SER A 528 -44.40 10.00 -6.32
C SER A 528 -43.64 8.76 -5.85
N ALA A 529 -43.16 7.97 -6.79
CA ALA A 529 -42.26 6.84 -6.54
C ALA A 529 -40.96 7.35 -5.92
N LYS A 530 -40.76 7.09 -4.62
CA LYS A 530 -39.47 7.22 -3.96
C LYS A 530 -38.49 6.23 -4.61
N LYS A 531 -37.77 6.71 -5.61
CA LYS A 531 -36.65 6.06 -6.30
C LYS A 531 -35.60 5.65 -5.25
N ARG A 532 -35.67 4.42 -4.75
CA ARG A 532 -34.58 3.82 -3.97
C ARG A 532 -33.47 3.48 -4.96
N LYS A 533 -32.49 4.38 -5.05
CA LYS A 533 -31.23 4.13 -5.75
C LYS A 533 -30.51 2.94 -5.07
N PHE A 534 -30.75 1.73 -5.54
CA PHE A 534 -29.66 0.76 -5.57
C PHE A 534 -28.70 1.31 -6.63
N ALA A 535 -27.43 1.51 -6.26
CA ALA A 535 -26.42 1.80 -7.25
C ALA A 535 -26.44 0.64 -8.26
N ASP A 536 -26.38 0.93 -9.56
CA ASP A 536 -26.20 -0.10 -10.59
C ASP A 536 -24.98 -0.94 -10.19
N PHE A 537 -25.25 -2.14 -9.70
CA PHE A 537 -24.24 -3.17 -9.53
C PHE A 537 -24.09 -3.78 -10.92
N GLN A 538 -22.86 -3.89 -11.38
CA GLN A 538 -22.53 -4.54 -12.64
C GLN A 538 -21.56 -5.63 -12.27
N VAL A 539 -21.91 -6.88 -12.58
CA VAL A 539 -21.05 -8.02 -12.32
C VAL A 539 -19.71 -7.81 -13.05
N PRO A 540 -18.57 -7.75 -12.35
CA PRO A 540 -17.25 -7.70 -12.96
C PRO A 540 -17.01 -8.91 -13.86
N ASN A 541 -16.31 -8.70 -14.98
CA ASN A 541 -15.94 -9.78 -15.89
C ASN A 541 -15.03 -10.82 -15.18
N SER A 542 -15.09 -12.07 -15.62
CA SER A 542 -14.30 -13.20 -15.10
C SER A 542 -12.80 -12.88 -14.98
N ASP A 543 -12.20 -12.19 -15.97
CA ASP A 543 -10.77 -11.80 -15.95
C ASP A 543 -10.44 -10.83 -14.81
N GLN A 544 -11.39 -9.97 -14.44
CA GLN A 544 -11.22 -9.02 -13.34
C GLN A 544 -11.36 -9.73 -11.98
N LEU A 545 -12.13 -10.82 -11.93
CA LEU A 545 -12.33 -11.62 -10.72
C LEU A 545 -11.15 -12.55 -10.43
N SER A 546 -10.46 -13.05 -11.45
CA SER A 546 -9.24 -13.87 -11.32
C SER A 546 -8.06 -13.07 -10.79
N LEU A 547 -7.89 -11.83 -11.27
CA LEU A 547 -6.81 -10.93 -10.82
C LEU A 547 -7.08 -10.31 -9.44
N LYS A 548 -8.35 -10.23 -9.03
CA LYS A 548 -8.74 -9.61 -7.78
C LYS A 548 -8.61 -10.60 -6.63
N ARG A 549 -7.74 -10.26 -5.67
CA ARG A 549 -7.64 -10.96 -4.39
C ARG A 549 -8.96 -10.88 -3.61
N VAL A 550 -9.38 -12.02 -3.07
CA VAL A 550 -10.47 -12.14 -2.10
C VAL A 550 -9.87 -12.03 -0.71
N ASP A 551 -10.16 -10.92 -0.02
CA ASP A 551 -9.75 -10.73 1.35
C ASP A 551 -10.69 -11.45 2.33
N SER A 552 -10.13 -12.04 3.38
CA SER A 552 -10.90 -12.69 4.45
C SER A 552 -11.86 -11.74 5.16
N ALA A 553 -11.55 -10.43 5.16
CA ALA A 553 -12.39 -9.39 5.74
C ALA A 553 -13.79 -9.31 5.11
N VAL A 554 -13.97 -9.81 3.87
CA VAL A 554 -15.30 -9.91 3.23
C VAL A 554 -16.23 -10.83 4.03
N PHE A 555 -15.66 -11.82 4.73
CA PHE A 555 -16.36 -12.81 5.53
C PHE A 555 -16.39 -12.47 7.02
N GLU A 556 -15.76 -11.38 7.45
CA GLU A 556 -15.77 -10.96 8.86
C GLU A 556 -17.08 -10.23 9.20
N VAL A 557 -17.89 -10.86 10.04
CA VAL A 557 -19.18 -10.31 10.48
C VAL A 557 -18.92 -9.14 11.44
N HIS A 558 -18.93 -7.92 10.88
CA HIS A 558 -18.93 -6.70 11.68
C HIS A 558 -20.31 -6.51 12.31
N VAL A 559 -20.56 -7.18 13.44
CA VAL A 559 -21.79 -7.00 14.22
C VAL A 559 -21.80 -5.58 14.78
N LYS A 560 -22.38 -4.63 14.03
CA LYS A 560 -22.77 -3.33 14.60
C LYS A 560 -23.84 -3.58 15.63
N ARG A 561 -23.44 -3.74 16.89
CA ARG A 561 -24.33 -3.83 18.05
C ARG A 561 -25.37 -2.73 17.93
N ARG A 562 -26.66 -3.09 18.07
CA ARG A 562 -27.74 -2.11 18.07
C ARG A 562 -27.46 -1.14 19.23
N ARG A 563 -27.02 0.08 18.88
CA ARG A 563 -26.81 1.15 19.86
C ARG A 563 -28.07 1.31 20.70
N SER A 564 -27.90 1.36 22.02
CA SER A 564 -29.00 1.56 22.95
C SER A 564 -29.71 2.88 22.64
N LYS A 565 -30.98 3.02 23.07
CA LYS A 565 -31.72 4.28 22.90
C LYS A 565 -30.94 5.46 23.51
N GLU A 566 -30.20 5.18 24.57
CA GLU A 566 -29.35 6.11 25.30
C GLU A 566 -28.13 6.55 24.48
N GLU A 567 -27.38 5.62 23.90
CA GLU A 567 -26.24 5.92 23.00
C GLU A 567 -26.65 6.73 21.77
N ARG A 568 -27.83 6.45 21.20
CA ARG A 568 -28.37 7.25 20.07
C ARG A 568 -28.73 8.66 20.51
N SER A 569 -29.26 8.81 21.72
CA SER A 569 -29.61 10.11 22.29
C SER A 569 -28.38 10.94 22.64
N ALA A 570 -27.31 10.30 23.13
CA ALA A 570 -26.03 10.93 23.42
C ALA A 570 -25.34 11.44 22.14
N LEU A 571 -25.30 10.62 21.08
CA LEU A 571 -24.73 11.05 19.79
C LEU A 571 -25.50 12.22 19.15
N ALA A 572 -26.83 12.23 19.33
CA ALA A 572 -27.68 13.32 18.84
C ALA A 572 -27.55 14.61 19.68
N LYS A 573 -27.17 14.50 20.96
CA LYS A 573 -26.84 15.64 21.84
C LYS A 573 -25.44 16.19 21.53
N ALA A 574 -24.44 15.32 21.37
CA ALA A 574 -23.07 15.70 20.98
C ALA A 574 -23.04 16.50 19.66
N GLY A 575 -23.85 16.12 18.66
CA GLY A 575 -23.99 16.89 17.41
C GLY A 575 -24.75 18.22 17.52
N ARG A 576 -25.27 18.56 18.70
CA ARG A 576 -26.04 19.79 18.99
C ARG A 576 -25.36 20.71 19.99
N GLU A 577 -24.29 20.28 20.65
CA GLU A 577 -23.59 21.07 21.68
C GLU A 577 -22.96 22.36 21.12
N ASP A 578 -22.53 22.37 19.85
CA ASP A 578 -21.99 23.56 19.18
C ASP A 578 -23.04 24.52 18.56
N ARG A 579 -24.34 24.20 18.66
CA ARG A 579 -25.40 25.09 18.15
C ARG A 579 -25.97 25.93 19.29
N GLY A 580 -25.60 27.22 19.30
CA GLY A 580 -26.18 28.20 20.21
C GLY A 580 -27.72 28.15 20.26
N LYS A 581 -28.29 28.48 21.44
CA LYS A 581 -29.73 28.38 21.74
C LYS A 581 -30.59 28.95 20.60
N TYR A 582 -31.57 28.17 20.16
CA TYR A 582 -32.51 28.56 19.10
C TYR A 582 -33.26 29.84 19.50
N LEU A 583 -32.99 30.95 18.81
CA LEU A 583 -33.76 32.19 18.96
C LEU A 583 -34.83 32.27 17.86
N PRO A 584 -36.09 32.58 18.19
CA PRO A 584 -37.14 32.81 17.21
C PRO A 584 -36.73 33.93 16.24
N ARG A 585 -36.97 33.74 14.93
CA ARG A 585 -36.61 34.69 13.84
C ARG A 585 -37.00 36.15 14.12
N LYS A 586 -38.08 36.38 14.87
CA LYS A 586 -38.52 37.73 15.26
C LYS A 586 -37.55 38.43 16.22
N ALA A 587 -36.95 37.71 17.17
CA ALA A 587 -35.98 38.24 18.11
C ALA A 587 -34.62 38.55 17.44
N ALA A 588 -34.21 37.72 16.47
CA ALA A 588 -32.99 37.97 15.68
C ALA A 588 -33.10 39.22 14.78
N ASN A 589 -34.30 39.59 14.35
CA ASN A 589 -34.53 40.75 13.48
C ASN A 589 -34.74 42.07 14.23
N GLN A 590 -35.00 42.06 15.53
CA GLN A 590 -35.14 43.29 16.35
C GLN A 590 -33.79 43.90 16.75
N LYS A 591 -32.69 43.14 16.71
CA LYS A 591 -31.34 43.62 17.07
C LYS A 591 -30.57 44.27 15.91
N LYS A 592 -31.20 44.53 14.77
CA LYS A 592 -30.55 45.23 13.65
C LYS A 592 -30.60 46.74 13.90
N THR A 593 -29.47 47.30 14.35
CA THR A 593 -29.17 48.74 14.52
C THR A 593 -28.88 49.46 13.20
N GLY A 594 -29.62 49.12 12.13
CA GLY A 594 -29.51 49.76 10.82
C GLY A 594 -30.81 50.46 10.45
N GLY A 595 -30.72 51.67 9.88
CA GLY A 595 -31.88 52.48 9.51
C GLY A 595 -32.90 51.72 8.61
N LEU A 596 -34.18 52.01 8.81
CA LEU A 596 -35.27 51.33 8.11
C LEU A 596 -35.20 51.58 6.59
N SER A 597 -35.41 50.51 5.80
CA SER A 597 -35.47 50.57 4.34
C SER A 597 -36.64 51.45 3.86
N ASN A 598 -36.49 52.12 2.71
CA ASN A 598 -37.52 53.01 2.13
C ASN A 598 -38.89 52.32 1.98
N ARG A 599 -38.91 51.03 1.63
CA ARG A 599 -40.14 50.22 1.56
C ARG A 599 -40.82 50.05 2.93
N GLN A 600 -40.04 49.97 4.01
CA GLN A 600 -40.56 49.91 5.38
C GLN A 600 -41.05 51.29 5.87
N LYS A 601 -40.44 52.38 5.40
CA LYS A 601 -40.90 53.75 5.65
C LYS A 601 -42.24 54.03 4.95
N GLU A 602 -42.43 53.53 3.73
CA GLU A 602 -43.70 53.64 3.00
C GLU A 602 -44.84 52.82 3.63
N CYS A 603 -44.57 51.59 4.06
CA CYS A 603 -45.57 50.80 4.80
C CYS A 603 -45.97 51.44 6.14
N LYS A 604 -45.07 52.19 6.79
CA LYS A 604 -45.41 52.98 7.99
C LYS A 604 -46.20 54.25 7.67
N LYS A 605 -46.01 54.87 6.50
CA LYS A 605 -46.76 56.06 6.05
C LYS A 605 -48.23 55.73 5.73
N LYS A 606 -48.51 54.54 5.19
CA LYS A 606 -49.88 54.09 4.85
C LYS A 606 -50.51 53.17 5.91
N MET A 607 -50.59 53.63 7.17
CA MET A 607 -51.49 52.95 8.14
C MET A 607 -52.86 53.63 8.14
N PRO A 608 -53.96 52.90 7.86
CA PRO A 608 -55.31 53.46 7.94
C PRO A 608 -55.62 53.94 9.37
N VAL A 609 -56.37 55.03 9.47
CA VAL A 609 -56.62 55.80 10.71
C VAL A 609 -57.14 54.92 11.87
N VAL A 610 -57.86 53.84 11.55
CA VAL A 610 -58.40 52.85 12.51
C VAL A 610 -57.27 52.11 13.27
N ALA A 611 -56.18 51.75 12.58
CA ALA A 611 -55.04 51.05 13.20
C ALA A 611 -54.17 51.98 14.08
N LYS A 612 -54.21 53.30 13.84
CA LYS A 612 -53.61 54.29 14.77
C LYS A 612 -54.42 54.41 16.05
N LYS A 613 -55.77 54.46 15.97
CA LYS A 613 -56.66 54.52 17.15
C LYS A 613 -56.50 53.31 18.06
N GLU A 614 -56.45 52.10 17.50
CA GLU A 614 -56.31 50.87 18.29
C GLU A 614 -54.95 50.76 19.00
N LYS A 615 -53.88 51.26 18.34
CA LYS A 615 -52.53 51.27 18.91
C LYS A 615 -52.36 52.33 20.00
N ILE A 616 -52.99 53.49 19.83
CA ILE A 616 -53.08 54.54 20.86
C ILE A 616 -53.89 54.01 22.06
N ALA A 617 -55.03 53.35 21.84
CA ALA A 617 -55.83 52.75 22.90
C ALA A 617 -55.04 51.68 23.69
N LYS A 618 -54.31 50.79 23.01
CA LYS A 618 -53.44 49.78 23.67
C LYS A 618 -52.30 50.43 24.47
N SER A 619 -51.69 51.49 23.96
CA SER A 619 -50.66 52.27 24.69
C SER A 619 -51.21 52.96 25.93
N HIS A 620 -52.41 53.55 25.87
CA HIS A 620 -53.08 54.11 27.05
C HIS A 620 -53.41 53.03 28.08
N LEU A 621 -53.83 51.84 27.65
CA LEU A 621 -54.11 50.72 28.55
C LEU A 621 -52.84 50.20 29.24
N GLU A 622 -51.72 50.11 28.53
CA GLU A 622 -50.42 49.74 29.09
C GLU A 622 -49.89 50.80 30.06
N LYS A 623 -50.00 52.09 29.74
CA LYS A 623 -49.66 53.17 30.69
C LYS A 623 -50.51 53.11 31.96
N LYS A 624 -51.81 52.82 31.84
CA LYS A 624 -52.72 52.66 32.99
C LYS A 624 -52.29 51.47 33.87
N LYS A 625 -51.94 50.33 33.27
CA LYS A 625 -51.39 49.15 33.98
C LYS A 625 -50.02 49.43 34.64
N LYS A 626 -49.16 50.23 34.00
CA LYS A 626 -47.84 50.59 34.53
C LYS A 626 -47.95 51.57 35.71
N ASN A 627 -48.85 52.55 35.62
CA ASN A 627 -49.15 53.48 36.73
C ASN A 627 -49.80 52.75 37.92
N GLN A 628 -50.66 51.75 37.69
CA GLN A 628 -51.20 50.90 38.76
C GLN A 628 -50.14 50.03 39.46
N ARG A 629 -49.06 49.65 38.75
CA ARG A 629 -47.93 48.89 39.33
C ARG A 629 -46.91 49.78 40.03
N ALA A 630 -46.72 51.01 39.58
CA ALA A 630 -45.80 51.98 40.18
C ALA A 630 -46.34 52.58 41.50
N GLY A 631 -47.66 52.62 41.70
CA GLY A 631 -48.30 53.13 42.93
C GLY A 631 -48.30 52.15 44.13
N LYS A 632 -47.78 50.93 43.98
CA LYS A 632 -47.74 49.90 45.07
C LYS A 632 -46.35 49.64 45.65
N GLN A 633 -45.36 50.47 45.33
CA GLN A 633 -44.02 50.38 45.92
C GLN A 633 -43.57 51.74 46.47
N PHE A 634 -44.33 52.34 47.39
CA PHE A 634 -43.82 53.38 48.28
C PHE A 634 -44.62 53.42 49.58
N ARG A 635 -43.99 52.90 50.65
CA ARG A 635 -44.25 52.96 52.11
C ARG A 635 -43.75 51.60 52.63
N GLY A 636 -42.60 51.47 53.26
CA GLY A 636 -41.98 52.38 54.21
C GLY A 636 -41.92 51.66 55.55
N ARG A 637 -40.77 51.02 55.79
CA ARG A 637 -39.98 51.01 57.04
C ARG A 637 -40.62 50.64 58.39
N LYS A 638 -39.80 49.88 59.14
CA LYS A 638 -39.78 49.67 60.61
C LYS A 638 -40.89 48.72 61.11
N ALA A 639 -40.65 47.78 62.03
CA ALA A 639 -39.59 47.61 63.02
C ALA A 639 -39.17 46.13 63.07
#